data_AF-A0A933UEV1-F1
#
_entry.id   AF-A0A933UEV1-F1
#
_cell.length_a   1.000
_cell.length_b   1.000
_cell.length_c   1.000
_cell.angle_alpha   90.00
_cell.angle_beta   90.00
_cell.angle_gamma   90.00
#
_symmetry.space_group_name_H-M   'P 1'
#
loop_
_entity.id
_entity.type
_entity.pdbx_description
1 polymer ?
#
loop_
_entity_poly.entity_id
_entity_poly.type
_entity_poly.pdbx_seq_one_letter_code
_entity_poly.pdbx_strand_id
1 'polypeptide(L)'
;MKRLRCLALIVLTALPSSAATYQWTNTLGGDWSFAANWSPHGIPGPNDAASITTSGTYTVTSLNNATFAALALGGESGTQTLVCGASVTAEIAGTVAATGVLLVTNAGLRGSLTIEPGGQLQLTGAPNKQLYGFSLVNRGTVTWSGGTLAFGGTAPATTTISNGGLWQITGDSTINYGGGNTPTWVNGGTLRKSGGAAIAGILGVRFVNQPDGLVDVLAGTLQIGGAGTNIIAGSFTTTAPGALNLVAGTWTDAGGAASGTGVARLTGGTLLLRSNAVPGLQLTGGDIYIASTFQQAGSITNLTIDGATLRGTNFVGGGTLTFNSGSLPEWLTVQPEGRLVFASSGSKLLYSGTLINRGTVLCTNGSLSVGGTTISNGGLWQFDDNFTVSYGGYTTPNWTNTGILRQSAGSSVASLNGLNFINESGGLVEVQSGTLRFNGGNLSLFGGTFNATVPGLIEITGGTWADAGGVATGTGTSRLNGGTFNFRTNTIPGLRLMAGSVYVIGTNTFQQAGAITNLTLDGASLLGTNRVGVGTLTVNSGALAGRLTVEPNGHLLLATTTSKTLYSLNLINQGTVLWSGGGLAVGGTVVSNGGLWQMTGDFSMSYGGYATPVWTNSGTLLKSAGTGVSSVAGLNFYNQPNALVQVDSGTLQLASTTTNTAGTLRLNGGKLSANGTLAFSGTTFDGSGTVGANALTGGLISPGLGGSGLMSFTSGLNLGADATLTLDGTGLVPGSGYDQLSVTGAVALGNCTLQVTSLSSVATGTTFVLIDNDGVDAPTGVFNGLPEGALLAVSGQLFRVSYHGGSGNDVTLTRIDGANAQPQFSSVTRLGGGSIQLAGMGAANLRYTVLASTNLVTTNWIPIGTVTADGGGHLQFTDPDAASFTQRFFRFSLP
;
A
#
# COMPACT_ATOMS: atom_id res chain seq x y z
N MET A 1 -15.12 30.39 116.26
CA MET A 1 -15.53 31.58 115.47
C MET A 1 -15.37 31.30 113.98
N LYS A 2 -16.49 31.13 113.26
CA LYS A 2 -16.82 31.69 111.94
C LYS A 2 -17.99 30.87 111.35
N ARG A 3 -19.13 31.54 111.23
CA ARG A 3 -20.35 31.09 110.57
C ARG A 3 -20.17 31.27 109.05
N LEU A 4 -20.82 30.43 108.24
CA LEU A 4 -21.69 30.89 107.15
C LEU A 4 -22.58 29.73 106.65
N ARG A 5 -23.88 30.03 106.48
CA ARG A 5 -24.90 29.16 105.89
C ARG A 5 -24.80 29.21 104.36
N CYS A 6 -25.08 28.12 103.65
CA CYS A 6 -25.56 28.20 102.28
C CYS A 6 -26.56 27.07 101.99
N LEU A 7 -27.69 27.49 101.42
CA LEU A 7 -28.85 26.72 100.99
C LEU A 7 -28.49 25.89 99.74
N ALA A 8 -28.85 24.61 99.68
CA ALA A 8 -28.73 23.80 98.46
C ALA A 8 -29.97 22.92 98.25
N LEU A 9 -30.68 23.29 97.18
CA LEU A 9 -31.73 22.65 96.40
C LEU A 9 -31.79 21.10 96.48
N ILE A 10 -32.97 20.57 96.80
CA ILE A 10 -33.32 19.15 96.59
C ILE A 10 -33.41 18.91 95.08
N VAL A 11 -32.43 18.20 94.53
CA VAL A 11 -32.57 17.53 93.23
C VAL A 11 -32.99 16.10 93.53
N LEU A 12 -34.25 15.78 93.24
CA LEU A 12 -34.74 14.42 93.22
C LEU A 12 -34.05 13.72 92.04
N THR A 13 -32.95 13.01 92.30
CA THR A 13 -32.32 12.14 91.30
C THR A 13 -33.27 10.99 91.01
N ALA A 14 -33.85 10.96 89.81
CA ALA A 14 -34.55 9.80 89.31
C ALA A 14 -33.58 8.60 89.37
N LEU A 15 -33.96 7.55 90.11
CA LEU A 15 -33.27 6.26 90.10
C LEU A 15 -33.27 5.74 88.65
N PRO A 16 -32.18 5.13 88.16
CA PRO A 16 -32.19 4.46 86.86
C PRO A 16 -33.25 3.36 86.89
N SER A 17 -34.14 3.33 85.88
CA SER A 17 -35.07 2.21 85.71
C SER A 17 -34.27 0.92 85.53
N SER A 18 -34.45 -0.05 86.43
CA SER A 18 -33.88 -1.38 86.29
C SER A 18 -34.37 -2.03 84.99
N ALA A 19 -33.46 -2.50 84.15
CA ALA A 19 -33.79 -3.39 83.03
C ALA A 19 -34.46 -4.67 83.57
N ALA A 20 -35.69 -4.99 83.14
CA ALA A 20 -36.37 -6.22 83.52
C ALA A 20 -36.30 -7.24 82.38
N THR A 21 -36.35 -8.54 82.71
CA THR A 21 -36.53 -9.60 81.71
C THR A 21 -37.98 -10.04 81.70
N TYR A 22 -38.61 -9.96 80.53
CA TYR A 22 -39.97 -10.39 80.28
C TYR A 22 -39.97 -11.71 79.52
N GLN A 23 -40.51 -12.77 80.13
CA GLN A 23 -40.60 -14.09 79.51
C GLN A 23 -41.98 -14.29 78.87
N TRP A 24 -42.01 -14.74 77.63
CA TRP A 24 -43.25 -15.10 76.94
C TRP A 24 -43.83 -16.40 77.51
N THR A 25 -45.05 -16.37 78.00
CA THR A 25 -45.71 -17.50 78.68
C THR A 25 -46.80 -18.16 77.83
N ASN A 26 -47.29 -17.51 76.77
CA ASN A 26 -48.39 -18.03 75.96
C ASN A 26 -47.89 -19.00 74.86
N THR A 27 -47.90 -20.30 75.17
CA THR A 27 -47.47 -21.36 74.25
C THR A 27 -48.46 -21.71 73.14
N LEU A 28 -49.60 -21.02 73.04
CA LEU A 28 -50.51 -21.10 71.88
C LEU A 28 -50.20 -20.03 70.82
N GLY A 29 -49.31 -19.09 71.12
CA GLY A 29 -49.00 -17.94 70.27
C GLY A 29 -49.91 -16.74 70.54
N GLY A 30 -49.58 -15.59 69.97
CA GLY A 30 -50.34 -14.37 70.21
C GLY A 30 -49.64 -13.09 69.75
N ASP A 31 -50.30 -11.96 70.03
CA ASP A 31 -49.80 -10.62 69.74
C ASP A 31 -48.78 -10.19 70.80
N TRP A 32 -47.59 -9.76 70.35
CA TRP A 32 -46.52 -9.18 71.17
C TRP A 32 -47.02 -8.09 72.11
N SER A 33 -47.96 -7.26 71.63
CA SER A 33 -48.49 -6.10 72.34
C SER A 33 -49.50 -6.45 73.44
N PHE A 34 -49.82 -7.74 73.66
CA PHE A 34 -50.74 -8.14 74.72
C PHE A 34 -49.99 -8.48 76.01
N ALA A 35 -50.05 -7.57 77.00
CA ALA A 35 -49.26 -7.62 78.24
C ALA A 35 -49.41 -8.92 79.06
N ALA A 36 -50.55 -9.62 78.97
CA ALA A 36 -50.78 -10.87 79.68
C ALA A 36 -50.02 -12.07 79.09
N ASN A 37 -49.43 -11.93 77.89
CA ASN A 37 -48.58 -12.96 77.29
C ASN A 37 -47.15 -12.97 77.87
N TRP A 38 -46.80 -12.01 78.73
CA TRP A 38 -45.46 -11.84 79.30
C TRP A 38 -45.48 -12.03 80.83
N SER A 39 -44.39 -12.54 81.39
CA SER A 39 -44.13 -12.60 82.83
C SER A 39 -42.83 -11.85 83.17
N PRO A 40 -42.86 -10.84 84.07
CA PRO A 40 -44.05 -10.26 84.71
C PRO A 40 -45.01 -9.64 83.68
N HIS A 41 -46.31 -9.51 84.03
CA HIS A 41 -47.30 -8.94 83.11
C HIS A 41 -46.93 -7.50 82.72
N GLY A 42 -46.59 -7.30 81.46
CA GLY A 42 -46.16 -6.03 80.89
C GLY A 42 -45.52 -6.23 79.52
N ILE A 43 -45.51 -5.19 78.69
CA ILE A 43 -44.89 -5.26 77.37
C ILE A 43 -43.42 -4.85 77.54
N PRO A 44 -42.44 -5.65 77.05
CA PRO A 44 -41.03 -5.27 77.11
C PRO A 44 -40.79 -3.91 76.44
N GLY A 45 -40.16 -2.98 77.16
CA GLY A 45 -39.78 -1.66 76.66
C GLY A 45 -38.31 -1.58 76.21
N PRO A 46 -37.84 -0.40 75.72
CA PRO A 46 -36.51 -0.23 75.13
C PRO A 46 -35.32 -0.65 76.01
N ASN A 47 -35.49 -0.69 77.34
CA ASN A 47 -34.44 -1.06 78.29
C ASN A 47 -34.55 -2.51 78.79
N ASP A 48 -35.57 -3.25 78.34
CA ASP A 48 -35.91 -4.59 78.87
C ASP A 48 -35.44 -5.71 77.94
N ALA A 49 -35.24 -6.90 78.50
CA ALA A 49 -34.96 -8.11 77.73
C ALA A 49 -36.25 -8.90 77.46
N ALA A 50 -36.47 -9.32 76.21
CA ALA A 50 -37.58 -10.18 75.82
C ALA A 50 -37.09 -11.63 75.63
N SER A 51 -37.69 -12.58 76.36
CA SER A 51 -37.33 -14.00 76.31
C SER A 51 -38.48 -14.86 75.79
N ILE A 52 -38.39 -15.33 74.55
CA ILE A 52 -39.33 -16.26 73.91
C ILE A 52 -38.68 -17.64 73.85
N THR A 53 -38.53 -18.25 75.02
CA THR A 53 -37.74 -19.48 75.23
C THR A 53 -38.56 -20.62 75.86
N THR A 54 -39.85 -20.40 76.15
CA THR A 54 -40.74 -21.45 76.68
C THR A 54 -40.92 -22.54 75.61
N SER A 55 -40.66 -23.80 75.98
CA SER A 55 -40.77 -24.93 75.04
C SER A 55 -42.17 -25.07 74.46
N GLY A 56 -42.26 -25.27 73.14
CA GLY A 56 -43.53 -25.34 72.41
C GLY A 56 -43.40 -24.91 70.95
N THR A 57 -44.43 -25.15 70.15
CA THR A 57 -44.49 -24.67 68.76
C THR A 57 -45.56 -23.59 68.65
N TYR A 58 -45.12 -22.34 68.58
CA TYR A 58 -46.03 -21.20 68.56
C TYR A 58 -45.42 -19.98 67.88
N THR A 59 -46.29 -19.06 67.46
CA THR A 59 -45.92 -17.83 66.77
C THR A 59 -46.31 -16.62 67.59
N VAL A 60 -45.32 -15.77 67.86
CA VAL A 60 -45.49 -14.43 68.43
C VAL A 60 -45.50 -13.44 67.26
N THR A 61 -46.57 -12.68 67.11
CA THR A 61 -46.68 -11.69 66.02
C THR A 61 -46.51 -10.28 66.59
N SER A 62 -45.64 -9.48 65.98
CA SER A 62 -45.45 -8.06 66.30
C SER A 62 -45.72 -7.22 65.05
N LEU A 63 -46.91 -6.57 65.03
CA LEU A 63 -47.37 -5.69 63.95
C LEU A 63 -47.21 -4.19 64.26
N ASN A 64 -46.64 -3.84 65.40
CA ASN A 64 -46.33 -2.46 65.81
C ASN A 64 -44.81 -2.32 66.04
N ASN A 65 -44.31 -1.08 66.22
CA ASN A 65 -42.91 -0.86 66.56
C ASN A 65 -42.60 -1.44 67.94
N ALA A 66 -41.87 -2.57 67.99
CA ALA A 66 -41.32 -3.11 69.23
C ALA A 66 -39.84 -2.69 69.39
N THR A 67 -39.50 -2.17 70.56
CA THR A 67 -38.12 -1.81 70.94
C THR A 67 -37.83 -2.45 72.29
N PHE A 68 -36.75 -3.22 72.37
CA PHE A 68 -36.28 -3.92 73.56
C PHE A 68 -34.76 -3.94 73.54
N ALA A 69 -34.13 -4.05 74.71
CA ALA A 69 -32.67 -4.05 74.84
C ALA A 69 -32.03 -5.38 74.44
N ALA A 70 -32.75 -6.50 74.62
CA ALA A 70 -32.25 -7.83 74.27
C ALA A 70 -33.36 -8.80 73.85
N LEU A 71 -33.01 -9.80 73.04
CA LEU A 71 -33.93 -10.87 72.61
C LEU A 71 -33.28 -12.25 72.79
N ALA A 72 -33.95 -13.16 73.48
CA ALA A 72 -33.66 -14.59 73.43
C ALA A 72 -34.83 -15.29 72.73
N LEU A 73 -34.60 -15.95 71.60
CA LEU A 73 -35.62 -16.64 70.82
C LEU A 73 -35.22 -18.09 70.58
N GLY A 74 -36.06 -19.03 71.04
CA GLY A 74 -35.82 -20.46 70.95
C GLY A 74 -35.66 -21.11 72.33
N GLY A 75 -36.48 -22.11 72.62
CA GLY A 75 -36.44 -22.92 73.83
C GLY A 75 -35.63 -24.20 73.68
N GLU A 76 -35.82 -25.15 74.60
CA GLU A 76 -35.16 -26.47 74.55
C GLU A 76 -35.76 -27.39 73.47
N SER A 77 -37.06 -27.23 73.19
CA SER A 77 -37.79 -28.02 72.19
C SER A 77 -38.94 -27.25 71.54
N GLY A 78 -39.43 -27.76 70.41
CA GLY A 78 -40.51 -27.14 69.63
C GLY A 78 -39.98 -26.13 68.61
N THR A 79 -40.77 -25.12 68.26
CA THR A 79 -40.35 -24.03 67.36
C THR A 79 -41.00 -22.72 67.79
N GLN A 80 -40.20 -21.80 68.28
CA GLN A 80 -40.65 -20.48 68.70
C GLN A 80 -40.43 -19.49 67.57
N THR A 81 -41.51 -19.01 66.96
CA THR A 81 -41.43 -18.06 65.85
C THR A 81 -41.77 -16.65 66.34
N LEU A 82 -40.93 -15.66 66.03
CA LEU A 82 -41.24 -14.24 66.18
C LEU A 82 -41.41 -13.62 64.79
N VAL A 83 -42.60 -13.08 64.49
CA VAL A 83 -42.90 -12.40 63.23
C VAL A 83 -42.88 -10.89 63.42
N CYS A 84 -42.01 -10.20 62.70
CA CYS A 84 -41.88 -8.75 62.71
C CYS A 84 -42.47 -8.15 61.41
N GLY A 85 -43.67 -7.58 61.51
CA GLY A 85 -44.50 -7.17 60.36
C GLY A 85 -44.67 -5.67 60.11
N ALA A 86 -44.28 -4.79 61.03
CA ALA A 86 -44.22 -3.33 60.85
C ALA A 86 -42.77 -2.82 60.94
N SER A 87 -42.53 -1.50 60.92
CA SER A 87 -41.20 -0.87 61.05
C SER A 87 -40.56 -1.08 62.44
N VAL A 88 -40.42 -2.32 62.87
CA VAL A 88 -39.67 -2.70 64.06
C VAL A 88 -38.24 -2.23 63.83
N THR A 89 -37.81 -1.21 64.56
CA THR A 89 -36.38 -0.92 64.72
C THR A 89 -35.96 -1.67 65.96
N ALA A 90 -35.86 -3.00 65.85
CA ALA A 90 -35.42 -3.79 66.98
C ALA A 90 -33.96 -3.44 67.20
N GLU A 91 -33.63 -2.82 68.33
CA GLU A 91 -32.26 -2.66 68.80
C GLU A 91 -31.87 -3.99 69.44
N ILE A 92 -31.67 -5.00 68.58
CA ILE A 92 -31.47 -6.36 69.05
C ILE A 92 -30.07 -6.43 69.64
N ALA A 93 -29.91 -6.73 70.93
CA ALA A 93 -28.77 -7.53 71.40
C ALA A 93 -29.33 -8.92 71.68
N GLY A 94 -29.28 -9.83 70.70
CA GLY A 94 -30.13 -11.03 70.78
C GLY A 94 -29.61 -12.26 70.09
N THR A 95 -30.13 -13.39 70.53
CA THR A 95 -29.76 -14.73 70.09
C THR A 95 -31.00 -15.47 69.59
N VAL A 96 -30.91 -16.04 68.38
CA VAL A 96 -31.87 -17.02 67.87
C VAL A 96 -31.24 -18.41 68.02
N ALA A 97 -31.70 -19.18 69.00
CA ALA A 97 -31.24 -20.53 69.30
C ALA A 97 -31.78 -21.56 68.29
N ALA A 98 -31.38 -22.83 68.43
CA ALA A 98 -31.64 -23.91 67.48
C ALA A 98 -33.12 -24.10 67.07
N THR A 99 -34.07 -23.81 67.96
CA THR A 99 -35.52 -23.93 67.69
C THR A 99 -36.20 -22.59 67.40
N GLY A 100 -35.44 -21.49 67.39
CA GLY A 100 -35.95 -20.14 67.17
C GLY A 100 -36.05 -19.80 65.68
N VAL A 101 -37.14 -19.12 65.30
CA VAL A 101 -37.33 -18.58 63.96
C VAL A 101 -37.70 -17.10 64.05
N LEU A 102 -36.81 -16.21 63.63
CA LEU A 102 -37.10 -14.79 63.47
C LEU A 102 -37.54 -14.53 62.03
N LEU A 103 -38.82 -14.21 61.81
CA LEU A 103 -39.39 -13.89 60.50
C LEU A 103 -39.61 -12.38 60.36
N VAL A 104 -38.98 -11.75 59.38
CA VAL A 104 -39.02 -10.31 59.14
C VAL A 104 -39.65 -10.03 57.78
N THR A 105 -40.90 -9.54 57.76
CA THR A 105 -41.67 -9.35 56.52
C THR A 105 -41.63 -7.90 56.01
N ASN A 106 -41.62 -6.90 56.88
CA ASN A 106 -41.55 -5.47 56.49
C ASN A 106 -40.57 -4.61 57.33
N ALA A 107 -39.98 -5.16 58.40
CA ALA A 107 -39.16 -4.38 59.33
C ALA A 107 -37.70 -4.18 58.86
N GLY A 108 -37.04 -3.15 59.41
CA GLY A 108 -35.57 -3.07 59.46
C GLY A 108 -35.00 -3.87 60.65
N LEU A 109 -33.68 -4.02 60.75
CA LEU A 109 -33.03 -4.52 61.98
C LEU A 109 -31.87 -3.58 62.35
N ARG A 110 -31.65 -3.39 63.64
CA ARG A 110 -30.52 -2.65 64.21
C ARG A 110 -29.94 -3.43 65.40
N GLY A 111 -28.79 -2.99 65.91
CA GLY A 111 -28.08 -3.68 66.99
C GLY A 111 -27.29 -4.90 66.51
N SER A 112 -27.01 -5.85 67.41
CA SER A 112 -26.32 -7.12 67.18
C SER A 112 -27.21 -8.35 67.33
N LEU A 113 -27.28 -9.19 66.30
CA LEU A 113 -28.00 -10.48 66.33
C LEU A 113 -27.04 -11.64 66.08
N THR A 114 -27.17 -12.70 66.90
CA THR A 114 -26.51 -13.99 66.68
C THR A 114 -27.55 -15.04 66.34
N ILE A 115 -27.36 -15.76 65.23
CA ILE A 115 -28.13 -16.95 64.88
C ILE A 115 -27.26 -18.15 65.21
N GLU A 116 -27.63 -18.93 66.22
CA GLU A 116 -26.88 -20.13 66.63
C GLU A 116 -27.17 -21.31 65.68
N PRO A 117 -26.34 -22.37 65.70
CA PRO A 117 -26.60 -23.57 64.91
C PRO A 117 -28.04 -24.09 65.08
N GLY A 118 -28.72 -24.31 63.96
CA GLY A 118 -30.15 -24.70 63.92
C GLY A 118 -31.14 -23.53 63.88
N GLY A 119 -30.78 -22.37 64.45
CA GLY A 119 -31.63 -21.19 64.48
C GLY A 119 -31.85 -20.59 63.09
N GLN A 120 -32.98 -19.90 62.90
CA GLN A 120 -33.35 -19.34 61.60
C GLN A 120 -33.70 -17.86 61.64
N LEU A 121 -33.16 -17.10 60.69
CA LEU A 121 -33.61 -15.76 60.33
C LEU A 121 -34.20 -15.79 58.92
N GLN A 122 -35.45 -15.39 58.77
CA GLN A 122 -36.16 -15.36 57.49
C GLN A 122 -36.47 -13.90 57.12
N LEU A 123 -35.83 -13.39 56.06
CA LEU A 123 -36.04 -12.06 55.50
C LEU A 123 -36.94 -12.20 54.26
N THR A 124 -38.22 -11.87 54.39
CA THR A 124 -39.24 -12.12 53.36
C THR A 124 -40.09 -10.87 53.08
N GLY A 125 -41.04 -10.95 52.15
CA GLY A 125 -41.92 -9.82 51.80
C GLY A 125 -41.30 -8.84 50.81
N ALA A 126 -42.12 -8.05 50.12
CA ALA A 126 -41.68 -7.11 49.08
C ALA A 126 -41.01 -5.80 49.60
N PRO A 127 -41.39 -5.24 50.77
CA PRO A 127 -40.82 -3.96 51.21
C PRO A 127 -39.32 -3.99 51.51
N ASN A 128 -38.69 -2.82 51.33
CA ASN A 128 -37.28 -2.61 51.63
C ASN A 128 -37.02 -2.69 53.15
N LYS A 129 -35.95 -3.40 53.54
CA LYS A 129 -35.52 -3.57 54.94
C LYS A 129 -34.26 -2.77 55.18
N GLN A 130 -34.31 -1.85 56.15
CA GLN A 130 -33.15 -1.06 56.54
C GLN A 130 -32.35 -1.79 57.61
N LEU A 131 -31.09 -2.09 57.30
CA LEU A 131 -30.14 -2.74 58.19
C LEU A 131 -29.00 -1.75 58.39
N TYR A 132 -29.21 -0.73 59.23
CA TYR A 132 -28.25 0.36 59.44
C TYR A 132 -27.56 0.21 60.79
N GLY A 133 -26.23 0.13 60.79
CA GLY A 133 -25.45 -0.16 61.99
C GLY A 133 -25.73 -1.54 62.58
N PHE A 134 -26.18 -2.49 61.75
CA PHE A 134 -26.60 -3.82 62.19
C PHE A 134 -25.41 -4.80 62.15
N SER A 135 -25.17 -5.52 63.23
CA SER A 135 -24.17 -6.59 63.29
C SER A 135 -24.86 -7.94 63.34
N LEU A 136 -24.56 -8.82 62.38
CA LEU A 136 -25.09 -10.19 62.34
C LEU A 136 -23.96 -11.20 62.42
N VAL A 137 -24.06 -12.13 63.36
CA VAL A 137 -23.26 -13.36 63.39
C VAL A 137 -24.18 -14.52 63.06
N ASN A 138 -24.08 -15.07 61.84
CA ASN A 138 -24.87 -16.23 61.43
C ASN A 138 -24.05 -17.52 61.57
N ARG A 139 -24.49 -18.43 62.44
CA ARG A 139 -23.99 -19.81 62.58
C ARG A 139 -25.09 -20.85 62.26
N GLY A 140 -26.32 -20.40 62.06
CA GLY A 140 -27.48 -21.20 61.64
C GLY A 140 -27.86 -20.91 60.18
N THR A 141 -29.14 -20.64 59.93
CA THR A 141 -29.67 -20.38 58.58
C THR A 141 -30.30 -18.99 58.46
N VAL A 142 -29.85 -18.20 57.51
CA VAL A 142 -30.52 -16.97 57.06
C VAL A 142 -31.15 -17.24 55.70
N THR A 143 -32.46 -17.11 55.57
CA THR A 143 -33.17 -17.23 54.28
C THR A 143 -33.65 -15.86 53.84
N TRP A 144 -33.20 -15.40 52.67
CA TRP A 144 -33.63 -14.16 52.05
C TRP A 144 -34.41 -14.43 50.77
N SER A 145 -35.71 -14.19 50.81
CA SER A 145 -36.63 -14.49 49.70
C SER A 145 -37.22 -13.25 49.02
N GLY A 146 -37.15 -12.08 49.64
CA GLY A 146 -37.70 -10.86 49.07
C GLY A 146 -37.33 -9.59 49.83
N GLY A 147 -37.55 -8.45 49.16
CA GLY A 147 -37.30 -7.12 49.69
C GLY A 147 -35.84 -6.72 49.58
N THR A 148 -35.59 -5.46 49.19
CA THR A 148 -34.22 -4.92 49.14
C THR A 148 -33.67 -4.82 50.55
N LEU A 149 -32.43 -5.24 50.77
CA LEU A 149 -31.73 -5.05 52.05
C LEU A 149 -30.82 -3.81 51.93
N ALA A 150 -31.13 -2.74 52.66
CA ALA A 150 -30.30 -1.53 52.65
C ALA A 150 -29.27 -1.60 53.79
N PHE A 151 -28.00 -1.82 53.46
CA PHE A 151 -26.89 -1.89 54.42
C PHE A 151 -26.21 -0.52 54.52
N GLY A 152 -25.99 -0.02 55.73
CA GLY A 152 -25.36 1.30 55.93
C GLY A 152 -25.18 1.66 57.39
N GLY A 153 -25.03 2.95 57.69
CA GLY A 153 -24.99 3.47 59.06
C GLY A 153 -24.14 4.73 59.17
N THR A 154 -24.58 5.69 59.99
CA THR A 154 -23.83 6.90 60.31
C THR A 154 -22.66 6.58 61.24
N ALA A 155 -21.49 7.19 60.97
CA ALA A 155 -20.30 7.01 61.79
C ALA A 155 -20.60 7.18 63.29
N PRO A 156 -20.05 6.31 64.17
CA PRO A 156 -19.02 5.30 63.89
C PRO A 156 -19.56 3.94 63.40
N ALA A 157 -20.87 3.69 63.44
CA ALA A 157 -21.45 2.37 63.19
C ALA A 157 -21.70 2.10 61.69
N THR A 158 -21.44 0.87 61.25
CA THR A 158 -21.86 0.36 59.93
C THR A 158 -22.33 -1.08 60.05
N THR A 159 -23.02 -1.57 59.02
CA THR A 159 -23.53 -2.93 58.99
C THR A 159 -22.42 -3.94 58.73
N THR A 160 -22.39 -4.98 59.56
CA THR A 160 -21.41 -6.07 59.52
C THR A 160 -22.14 -7.41 59.49
N ILE A 161 -21.85 -8.23 58.48
CA ILE A 161 -22.38 -9.59 58.37
C ILE A 161 -21.22 -10.57 58.48
N SER A 162 -21.27 -11.47 59.46
CA SER A 162 -20.37 -12.61 59.60
C SER A 162 -21.16 -13.90 59.38
N ASN A 163 -21.07 -14.45 58.17
CA ASN A 163 -21.76 -15.67 57.79
C ASN A 163 -20.86 -16.89 57.96
N GLY A 164 -21.00 -17.62 59.07
CA GLY A 164 -20.39 -18.94 59.31
C GLY A 164 -21.34 -20.13 59.07
N GLY A 165 -22.66 -19.88 58.95
CA GLY A 165 -23.69 -20.86 58.63
C GLY A 165 -24.12 -20.81 57.16
N LEU A 166 -25.42 -21.03 56.90
CA LEU A 166 -26.03 -20.91 55.57
C LEU A 166 -26.71 -19.55 55.42
N TRP A 167 -26.33 -18.78 54.41
CA TRP A 167 -27.13 -17.67 53.89
C TRP A 167 -27.74 -18.09 52.55
N GLN A 168 -29.05 -18.33 52.52
CA GLN A 168 -29.77 -18.82 51.37
C GLN A 168 -30.61 -17.72 50.72
N ILE A 169 -30.33 -17.43 49.45
CA ILE A 169 -31.08 -16.51 48.60
C ILE A 169 -32.03 -17.33 47.72
N THR A 170 -33.34 -17.11 47.88
CA THR A 170 -34.37 -17.80 47.09
C THR A 170 -35.12 -16.87 46.15
N GLY A 171 -34.91 -15.55 46.25
CA GLY A 171 -35.47 -14.53 45.36
C GLY A 171 -34.44 -13.78 44.52
N ASP A 172 -34.90 -12.70 43.90
CA ASP A 172 -34.13 -11.85 42.95
C ASP A 172 -34.03 -10.39 43.43
N SER A 173 -33.94 -10.20 44.76
CA SER A 173 -33.80 -8.88 45.37
C SER A 173 -32.33 -8.46 45.49
N THR A 174 -32.11 -7.19 45.82
CA THR A 174 -30.76 -6.61 45.90
C THR A 174 -30.43 -6.15 47.32
N ILE A 175 -29.19 -6.37 47.74
CA ILE A 175 -28.58 -5.69 48.88
C ILE A 175 -27.90 -4.44 48.33
N ASN A 176 -28.27 -3.28 48.85
CA ASN A 176 -27.78 -1.98 48.39
C ASN A 176 -27.08 -1.24 49.53
N TYR A 177 -26.20 -0.33 49.16
CA TYR A 177 -25.61 0.63 50.07
C TYR A 177 -26.62 1.72 50.45
N GLY A 178 -27.00 1.77 51.72
CA GLY A 178 -27.93 2.72 52.31
C GLY A 178 -27.29 4.00 52.86
N GLY A 179 -26.00 4.22 52.65
CA GLY A 179 -25.26 5.42 53.06
C GLY A 179 -24.39 5.26 54.33
N GLY A 180 -23.48 6.22 54.53
CA GLY A 180 -22.61 6.30 55.71
C GLY A 180 -21.22 5.65 55.57
N ASN A 181 -20.84 4.75 56.49
CA ASN A 181 -19.58 3.99 56.40
C ASN A 181 -19.77 2.69 55.59
N THR A 182 -18.74 2.22 54.88
CA THR A 182 -18.83 1.01 54.02
C THR A 182 -19.18 -0.26 54.83
N PRO A 183 -20.33 -0.91 54.56
CA PRO A 183 -20.69 -2.17 55.18
C PRO A 183 -19.72 -3.28 54.82
N THR A 184 -19.54 -4.26 55.72
CA THR A 184 -18.66 -5.41 55.47
C THR A 184 -19.44 -6.72 55.60
N TRP A 185 -19.20 -7.63 54.67
CA TRP A 185 -19.69 -9.00 54.70
C TRP A 185 -18.50 -9.96 54.67
N VAL A 186 -18.40 -10.83 55.67
CA VAL A 186 -17.44 -11.93 55.73
C VAL A 186 -18.19 -13.25 55.61
N ASN A 187 -17.84 -14.04 54.60
CA ASN A 187 -18.40 -15.37 54.38
C ASN A 187 -17.36 -16.45 54.72
N GLY A 188 -17.55 -17.13 55.84
CA GLY A 188 -16.82 -18.35 56.22
C GLY A 188 -17.65 -19.63 56.12
N GLY A 189 -18.97 -19.51 55.94
CA GLY A 189 -19.90 -20.62 55.69
C GLY A 189 -20.33 -20.68 54.22
N THR A 190 -21.62 -20.93 53.98
CA THR A 190 -22.20 -21.01 52.62
C THR A 190 -23.08 -19.79 52.33
N LEU A 191 -22.78 -19.05 51.27
CA LEU A 191 -23.70 -18.13 50.60
C LEU A 191 -24.26 -18.83 49.36
N ARG A 192 -25.56 -19.16 49.36
CA ARG A 192 -26.18 -19.93 48.28
C ARG A 192 -27.32 -19.16 47.62
N LYS A 193 -27.30 -19.02 46.29
CA LYS A 193 -28.49 -18.68 45.50
C LYS A 193 -29.11 -19.96 44.96
N SER A 194 -30.27 -20.34 45.49
CA SER A 194 -30.96 -21.60 45.16
C SER A 194 -32.30 -21.40 44.44
N GLY A 195 -32.78 -20.17 44.33
CA GLY A 195 -34.05 -19.84 43.68
C GLY A 195 -34.03 -18.47 43.03
N GLY A 196 -35.09 -18.14 42.28
CA GLY A 196 -35.18 -16.94 41.46
C GLY A 196 -34.43 -17.07 40.14
N ALA A 197 -35.10 -16.75 39.04
CA ALA A 197 -34.53 -16.89 37.68
C ALA A 197 -33.71 -15.67 37.27
N ALA A 198 -33.90 -14.52 37.92
CA ALA A 198 -33.24 -13.27 37.59
C ALA A 198 -32.00 -13.01 38.48
N ILE A 199 -31.64 -11.74 38.62
CA ILE A 199 -30.43 -11.30 39.33
C ILE A 199 -30.76 -11.08 40.81
N ALA A 200 -29.99 -11.70 41.72
CA ALA A 200 -29.86 -11.24 43.09
C ALA A 200 -28.55 -10.46 43.24
N GLY A 201 -28.62 -9.24 43.76
CA GLY A 201 -27.46 -8.35 43.87
C GLY A 201 -26.91 -8.23 45.29
N ILE A 202 -25.60 -8.21 45.44
CA ILE A 202 -24.88 -7.77 46.64
C ILE A 202 -24.02 -6.58 46.24
N LEU A 203 -24.54 -5.36 46.43
CA LEU A 203 -23.97 -4.13 45.88
C LEU A 203 -23.57 -3.16 46.99
N GLY A 204 -22.40 -2.55 46.84
CA GLY A 204 -21.89 -1.52 47.74
C GLY A 204 -21.48 -2.04 49.13
N VAL A 205 -21.21 -3.34 49.25
CA VAL A 205 -20.74 -4.01 50.46
C VAL A 205 -19.32 -4.52 50.24
N ARG A 206 -18.41 -4.33 51.19
CA ARG A 206 -17.10 -4.99 51.16
C ARG A 206 -17.28 -6.48 51.41
N PHE A 207 -17.19 -7.28 50.35
CA PHE A 207 -17.40 -8.71 50.38
C PHE A 207 -16.08 -9.47 50.52
N VAL A 208 -15.97 -10.29 51.56
CA VAL A 208 -14.79 -11.12 51.86
C VAL A 208 -15.23 -12.56 51.94
N ASN A 209 -14.90 -13.37 50.93
CA ASN A 209 -14.99 -14.82 51.09
C ASN A 209 -13.72 -15.32 51.80
N GLN A 210 -13.86 -16.14 52.82
CA GLN A 210 -12.75 -16.76 53.54
C GLN A 210 -12.30 -18.06 52.86
N PRO A 211 -11.11 -18.60 53.17
CA PRO A 211 -10.62 -19.84 52.57
C PRO A 211 -11.56 -21.04 52.67
N ASP A 212 -12.34 -21.14 53.76
CA ASP A 212 -13.33 -22.20 53.96
C ASP A 212 -14.74 -21.82 53.46
N GLY A 213 -14.91 -20.58 53.00
CA GLY A 213 -16.19 -20.04 52.55
C GLY A 213 -16.59 -20.56 51.17
N LEU A 214 -17.86 -20.91 51.03
CA LEU A 214 -18.50 -21.33 49.79
C LEU A 214 -19.48 -20.25 49.29
N VAL A 215 -19.34 -19.87 48.03
CA VAL A 215 -20.38 -19.15 47.26
C VAL A 215 -20.94 -20.13 46.23
N ASP A 216 -22.23 -20.43 46.32
CA ASP A 216 -22.89 -21.48 45.54
C ASP A 216 -24.09 -20.95 44.76
N VAL A 217 -24.03 -20.95 43.43
CA VAL A 217 -25.09 -20.44 42.56
C VAL A 217 -25.72 -21.57 41.78
N LEU A 218 -26.91 -21.99 42.21
CA LEU A 218 -27.67 -23.10 41.63
C LEU A 218 -28.74 -22.63 40.63
N ALA A 219 -29.19 -21.38 40.73
CA ALA A 219 -30.22 -20.79 39.87
C ALA A 219 -30.01 -19.28 39.68
N GLY A 220 -30.50 -18.74 38.56
CA GLY A 220 -30.43 -17.31 38.24
C GLY A 220 -29.01 -16.75 38.22
N THR A 221 -28.86 -15.45 38.48
CA THR A 221 -27.55 -14.79 38.58
C THR A 221 -27.32 -14.23 39.97
N LEU A 222 -26.19 -14.54 40.60
CA LEU A 222 -25.69 -13.80 41.75
C LEU A 222 -24.72 -12.73 41.25
N GLN A 223 -25.04 -11.47 41.50
CA GLN A 223 -24.22 -10.33 41.12
C GLN A 223 -23.57 -9.72 42.36
N ILE A 224 -22.25 -9.60 42.38
CA ILE A 224 -21.52 -8.95 43.47
C ILE A 224 -20.78 -7.74 42.92
N GLY A 225 -21.13 -6.57 43.43
CA GLY A 225 -20.52 -5.28 43.08
C GLY A 225 -20.03 -4.61 44.36
N GLY A 226 -18.92 -5.10 44.91
CA GLY A 226 -18.52 -4.73 46.25
C GLY A 226 -17.92 -3.32 46.37
N ALA A 227 -17.95 -2.76 47.57
CA ALA A 227 -17.27 -1.50 47.90
C ALA A 227 -15.90 -1.78 48.56
N GLY A 228 -14.93 -0.88 48.40
CA GLY A 228 -13.58 -1.09 48.91
C GLY A 228 -12.91 -2.34 48.32
N THR A 229 -12.07 -3.00 49.13
CA THR A 229 -11.30 -4.19 48.74
C THR A 229 -12.04 -5.48 49.11
N ASN A 230 -12.47 -6.21 48.09
CA ASN A 230 -13.16 -7.49 48.16
C ASN A 230 -12.16 -8.65 47.99
N ILE A 231 -12.44 -9.80 48.59
CA ILE A 231 -11.50 -10.93 48.63
C ILE A 231 -12.12 -12.17 48.00
N ILE A 232 -11.38 -12.76 47.05
CA ILE A 232 -11.68 -14.05 46.40
C ILE A 232 -10.78 -15.13 47.03
N ALA A 233 -11.20 -15.66 48.18
CA ALA A 233 -10.68 -16.92 48.74
C ALA A 233 -11.76 -18.02 48.63
N GLY A 234 -11.44 -19.26 49.01
CA GLY A 234 -12.42 -20.35 49.07
C GLY A 234 -13.02 -20.73 47.71
N SER A 235 -14.22 -21.31 47.73
CA SER A 235 -14.85 -21.91 46.55
C SER A 235 -16.02 -21.08 46.02
N PHE A 236 -16.08 -20.92 44.70
CA PHE A 236 -17.21 -20.33 43.98
C PHE A 236 -17.79 -21.37 43.01
N THR A 237 -18.87 -22.04 43.40
CA THR A 237 -19.51 -23.08 42.58
C THR A 237 -20.70 -22.50 41.82
N THR A 238 -20.82 -22.86 40.55
CA THR A 238 -21.97 -22.49 39.72
C THR A 238 -22.50 -23.71 38.99
N THR A 239 -23.82 -23.93 39.05
CA THR A 239 -24.49 -25.04 38.33
C THR A 239 -25.40 -24.45 37.28
N ALA A 240 -25.24 -24.84 36.01
CA ALA A 240 -26.08 -24.32 34.92
C ALA A 240 -27.58 -24.52 35.24
N PRO A 241 -28.43 -23.49 35.03
CA PRO A 241 -28.16 -22.20 34.36
C PRO A 241 -27.61 -21.09 35.27
N GLY A 242 -27.25 -21.39 36.52
CA GLY A 242 -26.71 -20.45 37.51
C GLY A 242 -25.43 -19.74 37.06
N ALA A 243 -25.32 -18.45 37.39
CA ALA A 243 -24.18 -17.60 37.04
C ALA A 243 -23.72 -16.67 38.18
N LEU A 244 -22.42 -16.47 38.31
CA LEU A 244 -21.80 -15.49 39.21
C LEU A 244 -21.16 -14.35 38.41
N ASN A 245 -21.56 -13.11 38.70
CA ASN A 245 -21.02 -11.92 38.05
C ASN A 245 -20.36 -11.01 39.09
N LEU A 246 -19.05 -10.80 38.94
CA LEU A 246 -18.32 -9.76 39.66
C LEU A 246 -18.33 -8.50 38.79
N VAL A 247 -19.12 -7.50 39.16
CA VAL A 247 -19.50 -6.39 38.26
C VAL A 247 -18.82 -5.06 38.56
N ALA A 248 -18.36 -4.86 39.80
CA ALA A 248 -17.78 -3.61 40.27
C ALA A 248 -16.94 -3.85 41.53
N GLY A 249 -16.23 -2.81 41.97
CA GLY A 249 -15.36 -2.86 43.14
C GLY A 249 -13.92 -3.25 42.81
N THR A 250 -13.05 -3.19 43.82
CA THR A 250 -11.70 -3.74 43.74
C THR A 250 -11.71 -5.14 44.34
N TRP A 251 -11.27 -6.13 43.59
CA TRP A 251 -11.16 -7.53 43.97
C TRP A 251 -9.70 -7.90 44.12
N THR A 252 -9.41 -8.77 45.06
CA THR A 252 -8.06 -9.29 45.29
C THR A 252 -8.16 -10.80 45.43
N ASP A 253 -7.36 -11.52 44.65
CA ASP A 253 -7.25 -12.97 44.81
C ASP A 253 -6.58 -13.31 46.17
N ALA A 254 -7.05 -14.39 46.76
CA ALA A 254 -6.50 -14.96 47.99
C ALA A 254 -6.58 -16.49 47.94
N GLY A 255 -6.27 -17.06 46.77
CA GLY A 255 -6.25 -18.51 46.54
C GLY A 255 -7.62 -19.14 46.28
N GLY A 256 -8.65 -18.34 46.00
CA GLY A 256 -9.97 -18.87 45.64
C GLY A 256 -10.01 -19.51 44.26
N ALA A 257 -11.03 -20.33 44.01
CA ALA A 257 -11.27 -20.97 42.73
C ALA A 257 -12.77 -21.01 42.39
N ALA A 258 -13.08 -20.88 41.10
CA ALA A 258 -14.41 -21.08 40.56
C ALA A 258 -14.52 -22.42 39.82
N SER A 259 -15.70 -23.05 39.90
CA SER A 259 -15.95 -24.35 39.29
C SER A 259 -17.43 -24.60 39.00
N GLY A 260 -17.71 -25.74 38.37
CA GLY A 260 -19.06 -26.22 38.07
C GLY A 260 -19.46 -26.04 36.60
N THR A 261 -20.70 -26.38 36.28
CA THR A 261 -21.25 -26.36 34.92
C THR A 261 -21.82 -25.00 34.52
N GLY A 262 -22.04 -24.10 35.49
CA GLY A 262 -22.44 -22.71 35.26
C GLY A 262 -21.27 -21.81 34.87
N VAL A 263 -21.47 -20.49 34.97
CA VAL A 263 -20.43 -19.50 34.61
C VAL A 263 -20.11 -18.59 35.79
N ALA A 264 -18.83 -18.44 36.09
CA ALA A 264 -18.30 -17.41 36.98
C ALA A 264 -17.43 -16.43 36.18
N ARG A 265 -17.72 -15.12 36.28
CA ARG A 265 -17.02 -14.11 35.47
C ARG A 265 -16.83 -12.78 36.19
N LEU A 266 -15.70 -12.15 35.92
CA LEU A 266 -15.48 -10.73 36.10
C LEU A 266 -16.00 -10.01 34.86
N THR A 267 -16.93 -9.08 35.04
CA THR A 267 -17.52 -8.28 33.95
C THR A 267 -17.21 -6.79 34.09
N GLY A 268 -16.72 -6.35 35.24
CA GLY A 268 -16.39 -4.95 35.53
C GLY A 268 -15.66 -4.78 36.86
N GLY A 269 -15.24 -3.55 37.16
CA GLY A 269 -14.39 -3.25 38.32
C GLY A 269 -12.93 -3.58 38.08
N THR A 270 -12.18 -3.79 39.16
CA THR A 270 -10.74 -4.07 39.12
C THR A 270 -10.45 -5.39 39.82
N LEU A 271 -9.61 -6.26 39.24
CA LEU A 271 -9.08 -7.46 39.87
C LEU A 271 -7.56 -7.37 39.98
N LEU A 272 -7.05 -7.37 41.21
CA LEU A 272 -5.64 -7.52 41.52
C LEU A 272 -5.34 -9.02 41.71
N LEU A 273 -4.52 -9.57 40.81
CA LEU A 273 -3.97 -10.92 40.90
C LEU A 273 -2.59 -10.87 41.58
N ARG A 274 -2.47 -11.50 42.74
CA ARG A 274 -1.32 -11.51 43.63
C ARG A 274 -0.63 -12.85 43.70
N SER A 275 -1.35 -13.96 43.54
CA SER A 275 -0.80 -15.30 43.71
C SER A 275 -0.79 -16.08 42.39
N ASN A 276 -1.96 -16.27 41.77
CA ASN A 276 -2.13 -17.01 40.52
C ASN A 276 -3.43 -16.56 39.83
N ALA A 277 -3.65 -16.96 38.58
CA ALA A 277 -4.95 -16.81 37.94
C ALA A 277 -6.00 -17.56 38.76
N VAL A 278 -7.18 -16.97 38.96
CA VAL A 278 -8.29 -17.62 39.67
C VAL A 278 -8.89 -18.69 38.75
N PRO A 279 -8.73 -20.00 39.04
CA PRO A 279 -9.20 -21.05 38.15
C PRO A 279 -10.71 -20.93 37.92
N GLY A 280 -11.16 -21.15 36.68
CA GLY A 280 -12.58 -21.12 36.31
C GLY A 280 -13.25 -19.74 36.29
N LEU A 281 -12.55 -18.66 36.69
CA LEU A 281 -13.07 -17.30 36.61
C LEU A 281 -12.77 -16.70 35.22
N GLN A 282 -13.80 -16.40 34.45
CA GLN A 282 -13.65 -15.78 33.13
C GLN A 282 -13.42 -14.27 33.26
N LEU A 283 -12.42 -13.74 32.54
CA LEU A 283 -12.04 -12.33 32.57
C LEU A 283 -12.67 -11.58 31.38
N THR A 284 -13.98 -11.38 31.44
CA THR A 284 -14.81 -10.84 30.34
C THR A 284 -14.94 -9.31 30.31
N GLY A 285 -14.50 -8.62 31.38
CA GLY A 285 -14.50 -7.16 31.46
C GLY A 285 -13.79 -6.67 32.72
N GLY A 286 -13.69 -5.34 32.89
CA GLY A 286 -12.95 -4.71 33.98
C GLY A 286 -11.45 -4.60 33.74
N ASP A 287 -10.73 -4.09 34.73
CA ASP A 287 -9.27 -3.92 34.73
C ASP A 287 -8.59 -5.04 35.53
N ILE A 288 -7.53 -5.63 35.00
CA ILE A 288 -6.70 -6.64 35.66
C ILE A 288 -5.34 -6.03 35.98
N TYR A 289 -4.89 -6.16 37.22
CA TYR A 289 -3.53 -5.80 37.65
C TYR A 289 -2.80 -7.03 38.15
N ILE A 290 -1.52 -7.16 37.79
CA ILE A 290 -0.63 -8.22 38.27
C ILE A 290 0.25 -7.66 39.38
N ALA A 291 0.25 -8.29 40.55
CA ALA A 291 1.15 -7.92 41.63
C ALA A 291 2.54 -8.55 41.44
N SER A 292 3.55 -7.98 42.09
CA SER A 292 4.92 -8.51 42.07
C SER A 292 5.05 -9.92 42.65
N THR A 293 4.10 -10.37 43.48
CA THR A 293 4.06 -11.71 44.05
C THR A 293 3.37 -12.74 43.15
N PHE A 294 2.80 -12.33 42.01
CA PHE A 294 2.07 -13.23 41.13
C PHE A 294 3.02 -14.25 40.50
N GLN A 295 2.78 -15.54 40.74
CA GLN A 295 3.55 -16.64 40.16
C GLN A 295 5.07 -16.46 40.31
N GLN A 296 5.81 -16.53 39.21
CA GLN A 296 7.27 -16.39 39.18
C GLN A 296 7.64 -14.90 39.22
N ALA A 297 7.46 -14.26 40.38
CA ALA A 297 7.82 -12.86 40.64
C ALA A 297 7.18 -11.83 39.68
N GLY A 298 5.88 -11.98 39.41
CA GLY A 298 5.09 -11.11 38.52
C GLY A 298 5.03 -11.59 37.07
N SER A 299 5.72 -12.67 36.72
CA SER A 299 5.70 -13.24 35.36
C SER A 299 4.43 -14.07 35.12
N ILE A 300 3.74 -13.80 34.02
CA ILE A 300 2.55 -14.52 33.57
C ILE A 300 2.95 -15.84 32.92
N THR A 301 2.39 -16.93 33.44
CA THR A 301 2.61 -18.31 32.94
C THR A 301 1.34 -19.01 32.46
N ASN A 302 0.13 -18.58 32.87
CA ASN A 302 -1.13 -19.28 32.57
C ASN A 302 -2.40 -18.38 32.62
N LEU A 303 -2.37 -17.17 32.06
CA LEU A 303 -3.52 -16.25 32.12
C LEU A 303 -4.29 -16.22 30.82
N THR A 304 -5.63 -16.22 30.89
CA THR A 304 -6.53 -16.03 29.75
C THR A 304 -7.36 -14.76 29.95
N ILE A 305 -7.40 -13.88 28.93
CA ILE A 305 -8.18 -12.65 28.92
C ILE A 305 -9.26 -12.74 27.83
N ASP A 306 -10.53 -12.63 28.22
CA ASP A 306 -11.70 -12.82 27.35
C ASP A 306 -12.51 -11.53 27.14
N GLY A 307 -11.95 -10.36 27.47
CA GLY A 307 -12.60 -9.07 27.32
C GLY A 307 -12.12 -8.00 28.31
N ALA A 308 -11.40 -8.40 29.36
CA ALA A 308 -10.82 -7.48 30.33
C ALA A 308 -9.65 -6.65 29.76
N THR A 309 -9.28 -5.59 30.47
CA THR A 309 -8.10 -4.75 30.17
C THR A 309 -6.96 -5.13 31.11
N LEU A 310 -5.83 -5.60 30.57
CA LEU A 310 -4.64 -5.86 31.38
C LEU A 310 -3.85 -4.56 31.55
N ARG A 311 -3.76 -4.09 32.79
CA ARG A 311 -3.11 -2.83 33.19
C ARG A 311 -1.73 -3.08 33.78
N GLY A 312 -0.90 -2.05 33.83
CA GLY A 312 0.44 -2.08 34.38
C GLY A 312 1.51 -2.53 33.38
N THR A 313 2.74 -2.61 33.90
CA THR A 313 3.86 -3.24 33.19
C THR A 313 3.87 -4.73 33.49
N ASN A 314 3.65 -5.53 32.46
CA ASN A 314 3.46 -6.97 32.56
C ASN A 314 4.54 -7.75 31.80
N PHE A 315 4.84 -8.95 32.28
CA PHE A 315 5.82 -9.85 31.67
C PHE A 315 5.19 -11.23 31.47
N VAL A 316 5.51 -11.89 30.35
CA VAL A 316 5.14 -13.29 30.09
C VAL A 316 6.42 -14.10 29.96
N GLY A 317 6.61 -15.13 30.77
CA GLY A 317 7.84 -15.93 30.76
C GLY A 317 7.61 -17.33 31.30
N GLY A 318 8.20 -18.34 30.67
CA GLY A 318 8.07 -19.75 31.06
C GLY A 318 6.64 -20.31 30.95
N GLY A 319 5.76 -19.67 30.17
CA GLY A 319 4.36 -20.06 30.04
C GLY A 319 3.59 -19.22 29.00
N THR A 320 2.25 -19.26 29.05
CA THR A 320 1.37 -18.62 28.06
C THR A 320 0.45 -17.55 28.66
N LEU A 321 0.36 -16.40 27.98
CA LEU A 321 -0.76 -15.46 28.06
C LEU A 321 -1.64 -15.64 26.82
N THR A 322 -2.90 -16.05 27.02
CA THR A 322 -3.89 -16.15 25.94
C THR A 322 -4.77 -14.91 25.95
N PHE A 323 -4.77 -14.16 24.85
CA PHE A 323 -5.52 -12.93 24.71
C PHE A 323 -6.61 -13.11 23.65
N ASN A 324 -7.84 -13.38 24.09
CA ASN A 324 -8.98 -13.63 23.22
C ASN A 324 -9.71 -12.33 22.85
N SER A 325 -9.89 -11.42 23.78
CA SER A 325 -10.47 -10.10 23.55
C SER A 325 -10.11 -9.13 24.67
N GLY A 326 -10.32 -7.83 24.44
CA GLY A 326 -10.07 -6.79 25.44
C GLY A 326 -8.99 -5.80 25.00
N SER A 327 -8.29 -5.22 25.97
CA SER A 327 -7.25 -4.20 25.71
C SER A 327 -5.93 -4.46 26.45
N LEU A 328 -4.82 -4.14 25.78
CA LEU A 328 -3.45 -4.10 26.30
C LEU A 328 -2.86 -2.68 26.10
N PRO A 329 -3.23 -1.68 26.94
CA PRO A 329 -2.91 -0.28 26.67
C PRO A 329 -1.52 0.17 27.11
N GLU A 330 -0.79 -0.65 27.88
CA GLU A 330 0.46 -0.26 28.54
C GLU A 330 1.62 -1.17 28.09
N TRP A 331 2.52 -1.55 29.00
CA TRP A 331 3.71 -2.33 28.67
C TRP A 331 3.48 -3.83 28.85
N LEU A 332 3.76 -4.59 27.79
CA LEU A 332 3.83 -6.04 27.84
C LEU A 332 5.14 -6.51 27.22
N THR A 333 5.92 -7.27 27.98
CA THR A 333 7.13 -7.93 27.48
C THR A 333 6.95 -9.45 27.48
N VAL A 334 7.02 -10.06 26.30
CA VAL A 334 7.13 -11.52 26.16
C VAL A 334 8.61 -11.87 26.26
N GLN A 335 9.02 -12.49 27.36
CA GLN A 335 10.39 -12.93 27.61
C GLN A 335 10.75 -14.15 26.74
N PRO A 336 12.04 -14.51 26.63
CA PRO A 336 12.42 -15.82 26.11
C PRO A 336 11.60 -16.93 26.77
N GLU A 337 11.17 -17.93 26.00
CA GLU A 337 10.27 -19.04 26.41
C GLU A 337 8.84 -18.62 26.80
N GLY A 338 8.55 -17.33 26.92
CA GLY A 338 7.19 -16.81 27.05
C GLY A 338 6.42 -16.91 25.74
N ARG A 339 5.11 -17.16 25.83
CA ARG A 339 4.20 -17.20 24.69
C ARG A 339 3.00 -16.27 24.85
N LEU A 340 2.79 -15.36 23.92
CA LEU A 340 1.56 -14.60 23.78
C LEU A 340 0.73 -15.20 22.63
N VAL A 341 -0.52 -15.58 22.89
CA VAL A 341 -1.39 -16.20 21.88
C VAL A 341 -2.63 -15.35 21.65
N PHE A 342 -2.86 -14.94 20.40
CA PHE A 342 -4.10 -14.36 19.92
C PHE A 342 -4.97 -15.46 19.30
N ALA A 343 -5.85 -16.07 20.10
CA ALA A 343 -6.47 -17.35 19.74
C ALA A 343 -7.86 -17.28 19.09
N SER A 344 -8.63 -16.22 19.35
CA SER A 344 -10.06 -16.14 18.99
C SER A 344 -10.38 -15.05 17.97
N SER A 345 -11.64 -14.95 17.52
CA SER A 345 -12.13 -13.83 16.68
C SER A 345 -12.52 -12.57 17.47
N GLY A 346 -12.39 -12.58 18.80
CA GLY A 346 -12.74 -11.44 19.65
C GLY A 346 -11.94 -10.18 19.35
N SER A 347 -12.50 -9.00 19.65
CA SER A 347 -11.83 -7.71 19.43
C SER A 347 -10.62 -7.55 20.37
N LYS A 348 -9.43 -7.34 19.80
CA LYS A 348 -8.15 -7.22 20.51
C LYS A 348 -7.56 -5.85 20.24
N LEU A 349 -7.33 -5.06 21.30
CA LEU A 349 -6.88 -3.67 21.18
C LEU A 349 -5.50 -3.50 21.82
N LEU A 350 -4.55 -2.91 21.09
CA LEU A 350 -3.26 -2.44 21.61
C LEU A 350 -3.18 -0.94 21.35
N TYR A 351 -3.60 -0.14 22.32
CA TYR A 351 -3.65 1.31 22.18
C TYR A 351 -2.74 2.04 23.17
N SER A 352 -1.86 2.90 22.66
CA SER A 352 -0.96 3.76 23.44
C SER A 352 0.13 3.04 24.25
N GLY A 353 0.40 1.77 23.94
CA GLY A 353 1.30 0.90 24.72
C GLY A 353 2.64 0.57 24.06
N THR A 354 3.38 -0.35 24.66
CA THR A 354 4.55 -1.00 24.03
C THR A 354 4.48 -2.50 24.22
N LEU A 355 4.59 -3.23 23.11
CA LEU A 355 4.72 -4.67 23.10
C LEU A 355 6.14 -5.04 22.68
N ILE A 356 6.89 -5.66 23.58
CA ILE A 356 8.23 -6.17 23.33
C ILE A 356 8.16 -7.69 23.27
N ASN A 357 8.44 -8.27 22.11
CA ASN A 357 8.52 -9.72 21.93
C ASN A 357 9.97 -10.18 21.87
N ARG A 358 10.40 -10.99 22.84
CA ARG A 358 11.65 -11.77 22.86
C ARG A 358 11.41 -13.28 22.89
N GLY A 359 10.15 -13.70 22.92
CA GLY A 359 9.72 -15.10 22.93
C GLY A 359 8.91 -15.42 21.68
N THR A 360 7.72 -15.98 21.86
CA THR A 360 6.81 -16.33 20.76
C THR A 360 5.49 -15.59 20.85
N VAL A 361 5.11 -14.90 19.79
CA VAL A 361 3.75 -14.39 19.56
C VAL A 361 3.09 -15.26 18.50
N LEU A 362 1.93 -15.82 18.82
CA LEU A 362 1.18 -16.69 17.92
C LEU A 362 -0.18 -16.08 17.60
N CYS A 363 -0.43 -15.85 16.33
CA CYS A 363 -1.67 -15.31 15.79
C CYS A 363 -2.42 -16.43 15.07
N THR A 364 -3.37 -17.09 15.74
CA THR A 364 -4.09 -18.23 15.17
C THR A 364 -5.47 -17.88 14.63
N ASN A 365 -6.10 -16.78 15.08
CA ASN A 365 -7.40 -16.33 14.56
C ASN A 365 -7.67 -14.86 14.93
N GLY A 366 -8.52 -14.20 14.14
CA GLY A 366 -9.07 -12.87 14.43
C GLY A 366 -8.23 -11.70 13.90
N SER A 367 -8.36 -10.56 14.56
CA SER A 367 -7.67 -9.33 14.19
C SER A 367 -7.12 -8.60 15.41
N LEU A 368 -6.12 -7.77 15.15
CA LEU A 368 -5.47 -6.90 16.13
C LEU A 368 -5.66 -5.45 15.70
N SER A 369 -6.32 -4.64 16.52
CA SER A 369 -6.40 -3.20 16.31
C SER A 369 -5.28 -2.51 17.09
N VAL A 370 -4.42 -1.77 16.38
CA VAL A 370 -3.22 -1.13 16.93
C VAL A 370 -3.28 0.38 16.72
N GLY A 371 -2.88 1.19 17.71
CA GLY A 371 -2.97 2.65 17.62
C GLY A 371 -2.10 3.32 18.66
N GLY A 372 -1.20 4.23 18.29
CA GLY A 372 -0.23 4.83 19.22
C GLY A 372 0.70 3.84 19.94
N THR A 373 0.78 2.60 19.45
CA THR A 373 1.56 1.52 20.05
C THR A 373 2.90 1.34 19.35
N THR A 374 3.94 1.04 20.12
CA THR A 374 5.23 0.57 19.61
C THR A 374 5.33 -0.94 19.75
N ILE A 375 5.58 -1.65 18.64
CA ILE A 375 5.80 -3.09 18.62
C ILE A 375 7.26 -3.34 18.30
N SER A 376 7.97 -4.05 19.18
CA SER A 376 9.35 -4.48 18.97
C SER A 376 9.41 -5.99 18.94
N ASN A 377 9.67 -6.57 17.77
CA ASN A 377 9.77 -8.02 17.59
C ASN A 377 11.23 -8.46 17.44
N GLY A 378 11.82 -8.97 18.52
CA GLY A 378 13.11 -9.65 18.53
C GLY A 378 13.03 -11.18 18.63
N GLY A 379 11.84 -11.74 18.87
CA GLY A 379 11.55 -13.17 18.92
C GLY A 379 10.88 -13.70 17.65
N LEU A 380 10.03 -14.72 17.80
CA LEU A 380 9.16 -15.22 16.75
C LEU A 380 7.79 -14.56 16.84
N TRP A 381 7.34 -13.93 15.76
CA TRP A 381 5.95 -13.52 15.56
C TRP A 381 5.38 -14.33 14.41
N GLN A 382 4.41 -15.20 14.68
CA GLN A 382 3.91 -16.16 13.71
C GLN A 382 2.41 -15.99 13.48
N PHE A 383 2.03 -15.87 12.21
CA PHE A 383 0.67 -16.02 11.72
C PHE A 383 0.46 -17.47 11.27
N ASP A 384 -0.62 -18.09 11.74
CA ASP A 384 -1.00 -19.47 11.37
C ASP A 384 -2.32 -19.53 10.58
N ASP A 385 -3.01 -18.41 10.43
CA ASP A 385 -4.24 -18.30 9.65
C ASP A 385 -4.37 -16.86 9.12
N ASN A 386 -5.54 -16.53 8.55
CA ASN A 386 -5.97 -15.20 8.20
C ASN A 386 -6.00 -14.34 9.46
N PHE A 387 -4.96 -13.53 9.64
CA PHE A 387 -4.86 -12.61 10.76
C PHE A 387 -4.54 -11.21 10.25
N THR A 388 -5.32 -10.24 10.69
CA THR A 388 -5.15 -8.85 10.25
C THR A 388 -4.74 -7.99 11.43
N VAL A 389 -3.61 -7.29 11.28
CA VAL A 389 -3.20 -6.20 12.18
C VAL A 389 -3.52 -4.90 11.48
N SER A 390 -4.41 -4.10 12.07
CA SER A 390 -4.91 -2.87 11.46
C SER A 390 -4.71 -1.67 12.37
N TYR A 391 -4.36 -0.55 11.76
CA TYR A 391 -4.37 0.76 12.41
C TYR A 391 -5.79 1.15 12.86
N GLY A 392 -5.97 1.32 14.17
CA GLY A 392 -7.24 1.62 14.84
C GLY A 392 -7.45 3.09 15.22
N GLY A 393 -6.56 4.00 14.81
CA GLY A 393 -6.55 5.43 15.19
C GLY A 393 -5.35 5.81 16.07
N TYR A 394 -5.33 7.06 16.57
CA TYR A 394 -4.21 7.69 17.32
C TYR A 394 -3.01 8.08 16.44
N THR A 395 -1.78 7.92 16.93
CA THR A 395 -0.57 8.06 16.11
C THR A 395 -0.30 6.75 15.38
N THR A 396 0.26 6.83 14.16
CA THR A 396 0.59 5.65 13.36
C THR A 396 1.55 4.72 14.14
N PRO A 397 1.17 3.45 14.39
CA PRO A 397 2.02 2.50 15.10
C PRO A 397 3.32 2.22 14.33
N ASN A 398 4.39 2.05 15.09
CA ASN A 398 5.68 1.57 14.58
C ASN A 398 5.87 0.12 14.98
N TRP A 399 6.14 -0.74 14.01
CA TRP A 399 6.53 -2.13 14.22
C TRP A 399 7.96 -2.32 13.72
N THR A 400 8.88 -2.52 14.65
CA THR A 400 10.28 -2.86 14.36
C THR A 400 10.49 -4.36 14.47
N ASN A 401 11.05 -4.97 13.43
CA ASN A 401 11.40 -6.39 13.39
C ASN A 401 12.93 -6.56 13.35
N THR A 402 13.47 -7.21 14.38
CA THR A 402 14.86 -7.69 14.47
C THR A 402 14.94 -9.22 14.61
N GLY A 403 13.81 -9.89 14.88
CA GLY A 403 13.65 -11.34 14.94
C GLY A 403 12.99 -11.90 13.68
N ILE A 404 12.04 -12.82 13.86
CA ILE A 404 11.32 -13.51 12.79
C ILE A 404 9.86 -13.06 12.77
N LEU A 405 9.39 -12.55 11.63
CA LEU A 405 7.99 -12.43 11.29
C LEU A 405 7.63 -13.51 10.27
N ARG A 406 6.81 -14.50 10.67
CA ARG A 406 6.50 -15.68 9.86
C ARG A 406 5.01 -15.78 9.52
N GLN A 407 4.71 -16.14 8.28
CA GLN A 407 3.44 -16.77 7.90
C GLN A 407 3.72 -18.25 7.60
N SER A 408 3.10 -19.15 8.37
CA SER A 408 3.48 -20.57 8.43
C SER A 408 2.46 -21.55 7.81
N ALA A 409 1.19 -21.15 7.65
CA ALA A 409 0.13 -22.12 7.32
C ALA A 409 -0.91 -21.64 6.30
N GLY A 410 -1.27 -22.58 5.40
CA GLY A 410 -2.42 -22.50 4.49
C GLY A 410 -2.26 -21.56 3.28
N SER A 411 -3.36 -21.38 2.56
CA SER A 411 -3.54 -20.35 1.51
C SER A 411 -3.98 -19.01 2.09
N SER A 412 -3.76 -18.80 3.39
CA SER A 412 -4.26 -17.67 4.17
C SER A 412 -3.53 -16.36 3.81
N VAL A 413 -4.16 -15.24 4.10
CA VAL A 413 -3.60 -13.90 3.97
C VAL A 413 -3.47 -13.29 5.37
N ALA A 414 -2.23 -13.14 5.83
CA ALA A 414 -1.93 -12.23 6.94
C ALA A 414 -1.71 -10.82 6.39
N SER A 415 -2.29 -9.81 7.03
CA SER A 415 -2.20 -8.42 6.55
C SER A 415 -1.76 -7.45 7.65
N LEU A 416 -0.83 -6.57 7.33
CA LEU A 416 -0.43 -5.42 8.15
C LEU A 416 -0.93 -4.13 7.47
N ASN A 417 -1.94 -3.48 8.05
CA ASN A 417 -2.67 -2.37 7.44
C ASN A 417 -2.48 -1.05 8.21
N GLY A 418 -1.94 -0.04 7.54
CA GLY A 418 -1.82 1.33 8.04
C GLY A 418 -0.76 1.56 9.12
N LEU A 419 0.19 0.64 9.31
CA LEU A 419 1.28 0.74 10.29
C LEU A 419 2.65 0.84 9.62
N ASN A 420 3.58 1.58 10.23
CA ASN A 420 4.95 1.66 9.75
C ASN A 420 5.67 0.35 10.11
N PHE A 421 6.01 -0.45 9.09
CA PHE A 421 6.77 -1.68 9.29
C PHE A 421 8.24 -1.44 8.97
N ILE A 422 9.11 -1.70 9.93
CA ILE A 422 10.55 -1.49 9.84
C ILE A 422 11.21 -2.85 10.03
N ASN A 423 11.62 -3.49 8.94
CA ASN A 423 12.50 -4.66 9.04
C ASN A 423 13.95 -4.18 9.11
N GLU A 424 14.63 -4.43 10.22
CA GLU A 424 16.04 -4.06 10.38
C GLU A 424 16.96 -5.09 9.73
N SER A 425 18.27 -4.80 9.65
CA SER A 425 19.26 -5.66 8.96
C SER A 425 19.32 -7.09 9.51
N GLY A 426 19.05 -7.30 10.80
CA GLY A 426 18.96 -8.63 11.40
C GLY A 426 17.60 -9.31 11.29
N GLY A 427 16.56 -8.58 10.83
CA GLY A 427 15.20 -9.08 10.78
C GLY A 427 14.92 -10.01 9.59
N LEU A 428 14.20 -11.10 9.86
CA LEU A 428 13.69 -12.02 8.86
C LEU A 428 12.17 -11.89 8.75
N VAL A 429 11.68 -11.65 7.53
CA VAL A 429 10.30 -11.85 7.14
C VAL A 429 10.23 -13.13 6.33
N GLU A 430 9.46 -14.11 6.77
CA GLU A 430 9.40 -15.45 6.18
C GLU A 430 7.96 -15.83 5.82
N VAL A 431 7.72 -16.21 4.57
CA VAL A 431 6.43 -16.75 4.12
C VAL A 431 6.66 -18.16 3.58
N GLN A 432 6.22 -19.15 4.35
CA GLN A 432 6.35 -20.57 4.02
C GLN A 432 5.18 -21.05 3.15
N SER A 433 4.00 -20.45 3.32
CA SER A 433 2.81 -20.64 2.48
C SER A 433 1.90 -19.40 2.55
N GLY A 434 0.89 -19.30 1.68
CA GLY A 434 -0.08 -18.21 1.73
C GLY A 434 0.50 -16.84 1.33
N THR A 435 -0.06 -15.75 1.86
CA THR A 435 0.39 -14.39 1.59
C THR A 435 0.61 -13.61 2.89
N LEU A 436 1.75 -12.92 2.98
CA LEU A 436 1.93 -11.81 3.93
C LEU A 436 1.84 -10.50 3.17
N ARG A 437 0.76 -9.76 3.41
CA ARG A 437 0.46 -8.49 2.75
C ARG A 437 0.80 -7.32 3.65
N PHE A 438 1.51 -6.36 3.08
CA PHE A 438 1.80 -5.09 3.71
C PHE A 438 1.06 -3.98 2.98
N ASN A 439 0.06 -3.41 3.65
CA ASN A 439 -0.59 -2.17 3.27
C ASN A 439 -0.12 -1.08 4.24
N GLY A 440 1.20 -0.85 4.24
CA GLY A 440 1.92 -0.18 5.32
C GLY A 440 1.59 1.31 5.49
N GLY A 441 2.21 1.91 6.49
CA GLY A 441 2.21 3.35 6.74
C GLY A 441 3.24 4.09 5.87
N ASN A 442 3.42 5.38 6.15
CA ASN A 442 4.23 6.28 5.32
C ASN A 442 5.74 6.23 5.61
N LEU A 443 6.18 5.47 6.62
CA LEU A 443 7.58 5.38 7.06
C LEU A 443 8.05 3.93 7.18
N SER A 444 7.71 3.08 6.20
CA SER A 444 8.11 1.67 6.20
C SER A 444 9.52 1.48 5.62
N LEU A 445 10.29 0.53 6.15
CA LEU A 445 11.67 0.26 5.73
C LEU A 445 11.86 -1.20 5.31
N PHE A 446 12.43 -1.37 4.11
CA PHE A 446 12.81 -2.67 3.56
C PHE A 446 14.29 -2.96 3.87
N GLY A 447 14.57 -3.38 5.10
CA GLY A 447 15.88 -3.93 5.51
C GLY A 447 15.84 -5.46 5.65
N GLY A 448 16.95 -6.06 6.07
CA GLY A 448 17.03 -7.49 6.39
C GLY A 448 16.64 -8.41 5.23
N THR A 449 16.07 -9.58 5.54
CA THR A 449 15.68 -10.57 4.53
C THR A 449 14.16 -10.74 4.47
N PHE A 450 13.60 -10.72 3.25
CA PHE A 450 12.23 -11.08 2.95
C PHE A 450 12.23 -12.38 2.13
N ASN A 451 12.00 -13.52 2.78
CA ASN A 451 12.09 -14.84 2.19
C ASN A 451 10.71 -15.43 1.92
N ALA A 452 10.39 -15.69 0.65
CA ALA A 452 9.16 -16.37 0.26
C ALA A 452 9.49 -17.74 -0.36
N THR A 453 8.85 -18.82 0.11
CA THR A 453 8.99 -20.18 -0.45
C THR A 453 7.72 -20.55 -1.18
N VAL A 454 7.79 -21.09 -2.42
CA VAL A 454 6.57 -21.48 -3.19
C VAL A 454 5.65 -22.35 -2.34
N PRO A 455 4.33 -22.06 -2.26
CA PRO A 455 3.56 -21.06 -3.00
C PRO A 455 3.46 -19.67 -2.33
N GLY A 456 4.25 -19.42 -1.29
CA GLY A 456 4.29 -18.19 -0.50
C GLY A 456 4.51 -16.92 -1.32
N LEU A 457 3.78 -15.87 -0.91
CA LEU A 457 3.81 -14.54 -1.49
C LEU A 457 4.05 -13.47 -0.41
N ILE A 458 5.06 -12.63 -0.61
CA ILE A 458 5.23 -11.36 0.10
C ILE A 458 4.74 -10.26 -0.83
N GLU A 459 3.77 -9.48 -0.38
CA GLU A 459 3.15 -8.45 -1.22
C GLU A 459 3.06 -7.11 -0.51
N ILE A 460 3.66 -6.08 -1.09
CA ILE A 460 3.49 -4.68 -0.67
C ILE A 460 2.41 -4.07 -1.57
N THR A 461 1.25 -3.75 -1.01
CA THR A 461 0.11 -3.17 -1.75
C THR A 461 -0.10 -1.69 -1.47
N GLY A 462 0.53 -1.14 -0.43
CA GLY A 462 0.32 0.24 0.00
C GLY A 462 1.40 0.76 0.95
N GLY A 463 1.24 2.02 1.35
CA GLY A 463 2.21 2.76 2.15
C GLY A 463 3.35 3.37 1.34
N THR A 464 4.28 4.00 2.05
CA THR A 464 5.54 4.51 1.49
C THR A 464 6.69 3.74 2.12
N TRP A 465 7.48 3.09 1.26
CA TRP A 465 8.61 2.25 1.62
C TRP A 465 9.90 2.92 1.19
N ALA A 466 10.96 2.72 1.96
CA ALA A 466 12.32 3.00 1.50
C ALA A 466 13.20 1.76 1.62
N ASP A 467 14.12 1.59 0.69
CA ASP A 467 15.18 0.58 0.82
C ASP A 467 16.02 0.89 2.07
N ALA A 468 16.42 -0.15 2.81
CA ALA A 468 17.32 -0.06 3.96
C ALA A 468 18.35 -1.20 3.93
N GLY A 469 18.85 -1.51 2.72
CA GLY A 469 19.83 -2.58 2.49
C GLY A 469 19.23 -3.99 2.54
N GLY A 470 17.92 -4.14 2.44
CA GLY A 470 17.26 -5.46 2.45
C GLY A 470 17.37 -6.22 1.14
N VAL A 471 17.01 -7.50 1.20
CA VAL A 471 16.96 -8.42 0.04
C VAL A 471 15.66 -9.23 0.07
N ALA A 472 15.15 -9.57 -1.11
CA ALA A 472 14.09 -10.54 -1.27
C ALA A 472 14.65 -11.86 -1.82
N THR A 473 14.34 -12.97 -1.16
CA THR A 473 14.92 -14.29 -1.44
C THR A 473 13.85 -15.38 -1.49
N GLY A 474 14.30 -16.61 -1.79
CA GLY A 474 13.47 -17.81 -1.79
C GLY A 474 12.89 -18.13 -3.17
N THR A 475 12.20 -19.26 -3.26
CA THR A 475 11.61 -19.77 -4.51
C THR A 475 10.26 -19.15 -4.85
N GLY A 476 9.58 -18.56 -3.85
CA GLY A 476 8.31 -17.86 -3.96
C GLY A 476 8.48 -16.45 -4.54
N THR A 477 7.44 -15.63 -4.41
CA THR A 477 7.44 -14.25 -4.96
C THR A 477 7.45 -13.21 -3.86
N SER A 478 8.29 -12.19 -4.03
CA SER A 478 8.20 -10.92 -3.31
C SER A 478 7.94 -9.80 -4.30
N ARG A 479 6.89 -9.01 -4.10
CA ARG A 479 6.51 -7.96 -5.06
C ARG A 479 5.98 -6.68 -4.42
N LEU A 480 6.26 -5.57 -5.10
CA LEU A 480 5.50 -4.32 -5.00
C LEU A 480 4.32 -4.40 -5.97
N ASN A 481 3.11 -4.27 -5.46
CA ASN A 481 1.87 -4.33 -6.22
C ASN A 481 0.94 -3.12 -5.90
N GLY A 482 1.54 -2.02 -5.46
CA GLY A 482 0.86 -0.79 -5.07
C GLY A 482 1.73 0.07 -4.14
N GLY A 483 1.23 1.20 -3.68
CA GLY A 483 1.98 2.12 -2.81
C GLY A 483 3.15 2.83 -3.51
N THR A 484 4.10 3.33 -2.70
CA THR A 484 5.29 4.05 -3.16
C THR A 484 6.56 3.37 -2.63
N PHE A 485 7.58 3.22 -3.48
CA PHE A 485 8.89 2.71 -3.10
C PHE A 485 9.99 3.72 -3.44
N ASN A 486 10.74 4.13 -2.43
CA ASN A 486 11.80 5.11 -2.50
C ASN A 486 13.17 4.43 -2.43
N PHE A 487 13.92 4.46 -3.52
CA PHE A 487 15.29 3.98 -3.57
C PHE A 487 16.28 5.09 -3.17
N ARG A 488 17.02 4.84 -2.09
CA ARG A 488 18.02 5.68 -1.43
C ARG A 488 19.43 5.18 -1.66
N THR A 489 19.65 3.87 -1.66
CA THR A 489 20.99 3.27 -1.70
C THR A 489 21.17 2.30 -2.87
N ASN A 490 20.23 1.38 -3.09
CA ASN A 490 20.29 0.43 -4.22
C ASN A 490 18.90 -0.13 -4.55
N THR A 491 18.79 -0.88 -5.64
CA THR A 491 17.61 -1.73 -5.88
C THR A 491 17.56 -2.86 -4.87
N ILE A 492 16.37 -3.43 -4.64
CA ILE A 492 16.20 -4.60 -3.77
C ILE A 492 16.30 -5.86 -4.64
N PRO A 493 17.35 -6.69 -4.51
CA PRO A 493 17.45 -7.95 -5.23
C PRO A 493 16.23 -8.83 -4.96
N GLY A 494 15.68 -9.46 -6.00
CA GLY A 494 14.53 -10.38 -5.90
C GLY A 494 13.16 -9.72 -5.71
N LEU A 495 13.08 -8.40 -5.49
CA LEU A 495 11.81 -7.69 -5.38
C LEU A 495 11.29 -7.31 -6.77
N ARG A 496 10.10 -7.81 -7.13
CA ARG A 496 9.45 -7.48 -8.41
C ARG A 496 8.61 -6.20 -8.30
N LEU A 497 8.81 -5.25 -9.20
CA LEU A 497 8.10 -3.97 -9.21
C LEU A 497 6.90 -4.01 -10.17
N MET A 498 5.81 -4.64 -9.74
CA MET A 498 4.66 -4.97 -10.58
C MET A 498 3.61 -3.85 -10.70
N ALA A 499 3.50 -2.98 -9.70
CA ALA A 499 2.64 -1.79 -9.73
C ALA A 499 3.09 -0.77 -8.68
N GLY A 500 2.41 0.38 -8.63
CA GLY A 500 2.73 1.47 -7.69
C GLY A 500 3.73 2.48 -8.26
N SER A 501 4.19 3.39 -7.39
CA SER A 501 5.12 4.46 -7.73
C SER A 501 6.52 4.15 -7.23
N VAL A 502 7.54 4.44 -8.05
CA VAL A 502 8.94 4.24 -7.73
C VAL A 502 9.67 5.57 -7.89
N TYR A 503 10.47 5.94 -6.89
CA TYR A 503 11.33 7.11 -6.92
C TYR A 503 12.78 6.74 -6.60
N VAL A 504 13.73 7.27 -7.36
CA VAL A 504 15.14 7.31 -6.95
C VAL A 504 15.38 8.63 -6.24
N ILE A 505 15.48 8.58 -4.91
CA ILE A 505 15.64 9.78 -4.06
C ILE A 505 17.07 9.94 -3.52
N GLY A 506 17.89 8.89 -3.59
CA GLY A 506 19.29 8.91 -3.18
C GLY A 506 20.19 9.60 -4.20
N THR A 507 20.14 10.92 -4.29
CA THR A 507 20.87 11.70 -5.33
C THR A 507 22.38 11.49 -5.34
N ASN A 508 22.98 11.17 -4.19
CA ASN A 508 24.43 10.88 -4.08
C ASN A 508 24.72 9.47 -3.57
N THR A 509 23.69 8.75 -3.11
CA THR A 509 23.84 7.47 -2.40
C THR A 509 23.29 6.28 -3.17
N PHE A 510 22.40 6.52 -4.14
CA PHE A 510 21.87 5.45 -4.98
C PHE A 510 22.88 5.11 -6.07
N GLN A 511 23.44 3.90 -6.03
CA GLN A 511 24.31 3.35 -7.08
C GLN A 511 25.41 4.34 -7.53
N GLN A 512 25.49 4.66 -8.82
CA GLN A 512 26.48 5.60 -9.38
C GLN A 512 26.04 7.06 -9.17
N ALA A 513 26.07 7.53 -7.91
CA ALA A 513 25.69 8.91 -7.53
C ALA A 513 24.33 9.35 -8.11
N GLY A 514 23.31 8.54 -7.85
CA GLY A 514 21.93 8.74 -8.28
C GLY A 514 21.59 8.12 -9.65
N ALA A 515 22.57 7.62 -10.41
CA ALA A 515 22.32 7.02 -11.71
C ALA A 515 21.98 5.52 -11.62
N ILE A 516 20.93 5.12 -12.34
CA ILE A 516 20.44 3.75 -12.45
C ILE A 516 21.40 2.91 -13.30
N THR A 517 21.75 1.74 -12.79
CA THR A 517 22.61 0.74 -13.44
C THR A 517 21.92 -0.62 -13.62
N ASN A 518 20.92 -0.93 -12.79
CA ASN A 518 20.21 -2.22 -12.83
C ASN A 518 18.81 -2.14 -12.16
N LEU A 519 17.86 -1.45 -12.80
CA LEU A 519 16.47 -1.39 -12.35
C LEU A 519 15.54 -2.01 -13.38
N THR A 520 14.60 -2.84 -12.93
CA THR A 520 13.57 -3.47 -13.77
C THR A 520 12.18 -3.09 -13.28
N LEU A 521 11.37 -2.53 -14.17
CA LEU A 521 9.96 -2.21 -13.94
C LEU A 521 9.09 -3.26 -14.63
N ASP A 522 8.39 -4.08 -13.84
CA ASP A 522 7.45 -5.10 -14.31
C ASP A 522 6.01 -4.58 -14.43
N GLY A 523 5.79 -3.29 -14.13
CA GLY A 523 4.48 -2.62 -14.14
C GLY A 523 4.40 -1.38 -13.24
N ALA A 524 5.39 -1.15 -12.38
CA ALA A 524 5.49 0.08 -11.60
C ALA A 524 5.83 1.32 -12.46
N SER A 525 5.51 2.50 -11.93
CA SER A 525 5.79 3.80 -12.56
C SER A 525 7.05 4.44 -11.98
N LEU A 526 8.07 4.69 -12.79
CA LEU A 526 9.24 5.48 -12.38
C LEU A 526 8.94 6.96 -12.55
N LEU A 527 9.06 7.71 -11.45
CA LEU A 527 8.71 9.13 -11.37
C LEU A 527 9.92 9.96 -10.93
N GLY A 528 9.84 11.29 -11.14
CA GLY A 528 10.86 12.24 -10.70
C GLY A 528 11.93 12.54 -11.74
N THR A 529 13.13 12.94 -11.28
CA THR A 529 14.29 13.21 -12.15
C THR A 529 15.28 12.07 -12.01
N ASN A 530 15.44 11.29 -13.07
CA ASN A 530 16.19 10.05 -13.08
C ASN A 530 17.28 10.09 -14.15
N ARG A 531 18.37 9.34 -13.90
CA ARG A 531 19.50 9.17 -14.81
C ARG A 531 19.76 7.67 -14.97
N VAL A 532 20.13 7.22 -16.17
CA VAL A 532 20.64 5.86 -16.42
C VAL A 532 22.12 6.02 -16.75
N GLY A 533 22.98 5.51 -15.86
CA GLY A 533 24.45 5.57 -15.99
C GLY A 533 24.98 4.39 -16.79
N VAL A 534 26.15 3.86 -16.44
CA VAL A 534 26.75 2.69 -17.13
C VAL A 534 26.04 1.40 -16.70
N GLY A 535 24.87 1.15 -17.29
CA GLY A 535 24.02 0.00 -17.02
C GLY A 535 22.66 0.13 -17.69
N THR A 536 21.66 -0.62 -17.19
CA THR A 536 20.36 -0.75 -17.85
C THR A 536 19.19 -0.42 -16.92
N LEU A 537 18.29 0.43 -17.41
CA LEU A 537 16.91 0.51 -16.93
C LEU A 537 16.03 -0.33 -17.87
N THR A 538 15.45 -1.41 -17.36
CA THR A 538 14.52 -2.27 -18.10
C THR A 538 13.09 -1.92 -17.74
N VAL A 539 12.25 -1.67 -18.75
CA VAL A 539 10.83 -1.38 -18.60
C VAL A 539 10.05 -2.43 -19.37
N ASN A 540 9.59 -3.46 -18.67
CA ASN A 540 8.73 -4.51 -19.21
C ASN A 540 7.29 -3.97 -19.33
N SER A 541 6.81 -3.28 -18.30
CA SER A 541 5.49 -2.63 -18.28
C SER A 541 5.50 -1.42 -17.35
N GLY A 542 4.37 -0.72 -17.23
CA GLY A 542 4.21 0.43 -16.34
C GLY A 542 4.44 1.76 -17.03
N ALA A 543 4.95 2.74 -16.29
CA ALA A 543 5.12 4.10 -16.80
C ALA A 543 6.48 4.71 -16.48
N LEU A 544 6.89 5.65 -17.33
CA LEU A 544 7.97 6.59 -17.09
C LEU A 544 7.40 8.00 -17.16
N ALA A 545 7.62 8.84 -16.14
CA ALA A 545 7.19 10.23 -16.14
C ALA A 545 8.19 11.14 -15.40
N GLY A 546 8.09 12.46 -15.64
CA GLY A 546 9.07 13.42 -15.14
C GLY A 546 10.24 13.57 -16.10
N ARG A 547 11.48 13.50 -15.62
CA ARG A 547 12.68 13.60 -16.46
C ARG A 547 13.50 12.33 -16.38
N LEU A 548 13.87 11.77 -17.53
CA LEU A 548 14.81 10.65 -17.63
C LEU A 548 15.95 11.02 -18.57
N THR A 549 17.19 10.92 -18.08
CA THR A 549 18.39 11.10 -18.92
C THR A 549 19.10 9.76 -19.06
N VAL A 550 19.20 9.24 -20.29
CA VAL A 550 20.04 8.07 -20.60
C VAL A 550 21.41 8.61 -20.99
N GLU A 551 22.42 8.32 -20.19
CA GLU A 551 23.78 8.85 -20.36
C GLU A 551 24.54 8.10 -21.45
N PRO A 552 25.70 8.61 -21.92
CA PRO A 552 26.60 7.83 -22.74
C PRO A 552 26.91 6.47 -22.10
N ASN A 553 26.80 5.39 -22.88
CA ASN A 553 26.90 3.99 -22.43
C ASN A 553 25.77 3.49 -21.50
N GLY A 554 24.75 4.31 -21.23
CA GLY A 554 23.53 3.88 -20.57
C GLY A 554 22.52 3.28 -21.52
N HIS A 555 21.72 2.33 -21.02
CA HIS A 555 20.74 1.60 -21.80
C HIS A 555 19.34 1.73 -21.19
N LEU A 556 18.39 2.26 -21.95
CA LEU A 556 16.96 2.13 -21.68
C LEU A 556 16.39 0.99 -22.53
N LEU A 557 16.05 -0.12 -21.89
CA LEU A 557 15.45 -1.28 -22.55
C LEU A 557 13.93 -1.25 -22.38
N LEU A 558 13.21 -0.99 -23.47
CA LEU A 558 11.74 -1.09 -23.53
C LEU A 558 11.39 -2.50 -24.05
N ALA A 559 11.29 -3.47 -23.13
CA ALA A 559 11.13 -4.91 -23.43
C ALA A 559 9.71 -5.45 -23.23
N THR A 560 9.46 -6.72 -23.61
CA THR A 560 8.18 -7.45 -23.49
C THR A 560 7.00 -6.84 -24.25
N THR A 561 5.97 -7.62 -24.50
CA THR A 561 4.84 -7.23 -25.37
C THR A 561 3.83 -6.28 -24.73
N THR A 562 3.92 -6.06 -23.42
CA THR A 562 3.03 -5.18 -22.66
C THR A 562 3.27 -3.71 -23.00
N SER A 563 2.21 -2.93 -23.19
CA SER A 563 2.34 -1.49 -23.49
C SER A 563 2.90 -0.69 -22.32
N LYS A 564 3.61 0.40 -22.61
CA LYS A 564 4.27 1.27 -21.63
C LYS A 564 3.77 2.69 -21.81
N THR A 565 3.66 3.41 -20.71
CA THR A 565 3.16 4.79 -20.69
C THR A 565 4.32 5.78 -20.48
N LEU A 566 4.45 6.77 -21.35
CA LEU A 566 5.50 7.80 -21.30
C LEU A 566 4.90 9.21 -21.12
N TYR A 567 3.73 9.32 -20.48
CA TYR A 567 3.02 10.58 -20.34
C TYR A 567 3.81 11.60 -19.50
N SER A 568 3.87 12.84 -19.99
CA SER A 568 4.59 13.96 -19.38
C SER A 568 6.06 13.64 -19.08
N LEU A 569 6.67 12.76 -19.89
CA LEU A 569 8.08 12.41 -19.79
C LEU A 569 8.93 13.35 -20.65
N ASN A 570 9.96 13.94 -20.06
CA ASN A 570 11.09 14.55 -20.76
C ASN A 570 12.24 13.53 -20.79
N LEU A 571 12.38 12.84 -21.93
CA LEU A 571 13.41 11.82 -22.17
C LEU A 571 14.57 12.42 -22.97
N ILE A 572 15.74 12.48 -22.36
CA ILE A 572 17.00 12.89 -22.99
C ILE A 572 17.83 11.63 -23.20
N ASN A 573 17.99 11.19 -24.45
CA ASN A 573 18.82 10.03 -24.78
C ASN A 573 20.18 10.47 -25.33
N GLN A 574 21.27 10.15 -24.64
CA GLN A 574 22.66 10.25 -25.09
C GLN A 574 23.36 8.88 -25.16
N GLY A 575 22.64 7.81 -24.81
CA GLY A 575 23.11 6.43 -24.85
C GLY A 575 22.30 5.61 -25.86
N THR A 576 21.78 4.46 -25.42
CA THR A 576 20.95 3.59 -26.25
C THR A 576 19.56 3.42 -25.66
N VAL A 577 18.53 3.69 -26.45
CA VAL A 577 17.16 3.22 -26.21
C VAL A 577 16.92 2.02 -27.11
N LEU A 578 16.73 0.84 -26.52
CA LEU A 578 16.40 -0.38 -27.23
C LEU A 578 14.92 -0.70 -27.06
N TRP A 579 14.14 -0.48 -28.11
CA TRP A 579 12.73 -0.84 -28.17
C TRP A 579 12.58 -2.23 -28.76
N SER A 580 12.27 -3.20 -27.89
CA SER A 580 12.19 -4.63 -28.20
C SER A 580 10.84 -5.27 -27.91
N GLY A 581 9.89 -4.51 -27.35
CA GLY A 581 8.52 -4.97 -27.22
C GLY A 581 7.54 -3.90 -26.76
N GLY A 582 6.27 -4.16 -27.06
CA GLY A 582 5.11 -3.41 -26.56
C GLY A 582 4.91 -2.06 -27.24
N GLY A 583 3.69 -1.53 -27.18
CA GLY A 583 3.39 -0.18 -27.66
C GLY A 583 3.87 0.89 -26.67
N LEU A 584 4.08 2.11 -27.17
CA LEU A 584 4.39 3.29 -26.35
C LEU A 584 3.23 4.28 -26.39
N ALA A 585 2.56 4.47 -25.26
CA ALA A 585 1.55 5.52 -25.11
C ALA A 585 2.23 6.83 -24.70
N VAL A 586 2.10 7.86 -25.54
CA VAL A 586 2.74 9.17 -25.38
C VAL A 586 1.72 10.30 -25.26
N GLY A 587 2.07 11.37 -24.55
CA GLY A 587 1.18 12.51 -24.28
C GLY A 587 1.87 13.51 -23.38
N GLY A 588 2.03 14.76 -23.82
CA GLY A 588 2.92 15.73 -23.17
C GLY A 588 4.40 15.30 -23.14
N THR A 589 4.75 14.26 -23.88
CA THR A 589 6.08 13.65 -23.92
C THR A 589 7.03 14.48 -24.79
N VAL A 590 8.25 14.69 -24.32
CA VAL A 590 9.35 15.31 -25.07
C VAL A 590 10.50 14.31 -25.15
N VAL A 591 10.87 13.90 -26.37
CA VAL A 591 12.02 13.03 -26.64
C VAL A 591 13.11 13.86 -27.30
N SER A 592 14.28 13.95 -26.68
CA SER A 592 15.51 14.49 -27.26
C SER A 592 16.50 13.36 -27.49
N ASN A 593 16.53 12.82 -28.71
CA ASN A 593 17.36 11.67 -29.08
C ASN A 593 18.70 12.13 -29.68
N GLY A 594 19.76 12.22 -28.87
CA GLY A 594 21.13 12.43 -29.31
C GLY A 594 21.95 11.14 -29.49
N GLY A 595 21.52 10.03 -28.88
CA GLY A 595 22.13 8.71 -29.01
C GLY A 595 21.45 7.80 -30.04
N LEU A 596 21.47 6.49 -29.79
CA LEU A 596 20.78 5.47 -30.60
C LEU A 596 19.38 5.20 -30.04
N TRP A 597 18.36 5.29 -30.89
CA TRP A 597 17.04 4.71 -30.66
C TRP A 597 16.83 3.56 -31.65
N GLN A 598 16.84 2.33 -31.17
CA GLN A 598 16.74 1.13 -32.02
C GLN A 598 15.41 0.41 -31.79
N MET A 599 14.66 0.19 -32.87
CA MET A 599 13.50 -0.69 -32.94
C MET A 599 13.92 -2.06 -33.47
N THR A 600 13.60 -3.12 -32.73
CA THR A 600 13.98 -4.51 -33.06
C THR A 600 12.79 -5.39 -33.45
N GLY A 601 11.62 -4.79 -33.65
CA GLY A 601 10.40 -5.45 -34.06
C GLY A 601 9.41 -4.43 -34.60
N ASP A 602 8.13 -4.79 -34.61
CA ASP A 602 7.06 -4.00 -35.21
C ASP A 602 6.20 -3.37 -34.12
N PHE A 603 6.49 -2.12 -33.77
CA PHE A 603 5.93 -1.46 -32.59
C PHE A 603 5.34 -0.09 -32.91
N SER A 604 4.27 0.26 -32.19
CA SER A 604 3.56 1.53 -32.39
C SER A 604 3.74 2.48 -31.22
N MET A 605 4.00 3.74 -31.56
CA MET A 605 3.89 4.87 -30.64
C MET A 605 2.54 5.54 -30.91
N SER A 606 1.73 5.68 -29.87
CA SER A 606 0.34 6.15 -29.96
C SER A 606 0.12 7.35 -29.06
N TYR A 607 -0.46 8.42 -29.61
CA TYR A 607 -0.85 9.60 -28.86
C TYR A 607 -2.09 9.34 -28.00
N GLY A 608 -1.94 9.46 -26.68
CA GLY A 608 -2.97 9.15 -25.69
C GLY A 608 -3.67 10.37 -25.07
N GLY A 609 -3.44 11.59 -25.58
CA GLY A 609 -3.96 12.86 -25.05
C GLY A 609 -2.86 13.77 -24.47
N TYR A 610 -3.25 14.86 -23.79
CA TYR A 610 -2.36 15.93 -23.28
C TYR A 610 -1.84 16.90 -24.36
N ALA A 611 -0.68 17.52 -24.15
CA ALA A 611 -0.03 18.29 -25.20
C ALA A 611 0.53 17.34 -26.27
N THR A 612 0.53 17.75 -27.54
CA THR A 612 1.10 16.96 -28.63
C THR A 612 2.56 16.62 -28.33
N PRO A 613 2.94 15.33 -28.34
CA PRO A 613 4.31 14.93 -28.08
C PRO A 613 5.27 15.52 -29.11
N VAL A 614 6.50 15.78 -28.67
CA VAL A 614 7.58 16.30 -29.51
C VAL A 614 8.75 15.33 -29.47
N TRP A 615 9.26 14.97 -30.64
CA TRP A 615 10.50 14.21 -30.78
C TRP A 615 11.49 15.03 -31.60
N THR A 616 12.64 15.33 -31.01
CA THR A 616 13.80 15.89 -31.73
C THR A 616 14.89 14.83 -31.84
N ASN A 617 15.20 14.42 -33.07
CA ASN A 617 16.27 13.48 -33.37
C ASN A 617 17.52 14.23 -33.80
N SER A 618 18.59 14.11 -33.02
CA SER A 618 19.95 14.59 -33.31
C SER A 618 20.97 13.46 -33.45
N GLY A 619 20.60 12.24 -33.07
CA GLY A 619 21.39 11.02 -33.17
C GLY A 619 20.84 10.07 -34.24
N THR A 620 20.66 8.80 -33.90
CA THR A 620 20.16 7.76 -34.82
C THR A 620 18.80 7.22 -34.37
N LEU A 621 17.83 7.19 -35.28
CA LEU A 621 16.62 6.37 -35.18
C LEU A 621 16.76 5.19 -36.16
N LEU A 622 16.78 3.97 -35.65
CA LEU A 622 17.05 2.77 -36.44
C LEU A 622 15.91 1.74 -36.31
N LYS A 623 15.31 1.35 -37.44
CA LYS A 623 14.48 0.15 -37.55
C LYS A 623 15.35 -1.00 -38.08
N SER A 624 15.78 -1.88 -37.18
CA SER A 624 16.79 -2.91 -37.47
C SER A 624 16.23 -4.29 -37.78
N ALA A 625 15.03 -4.61 -37.28
CA ALA A 625 14.41 -5.94 -37.42
C ALA A 625 12.89 -5.85 -37.36
N GLY A 626 12.19 -6.94 -37.71
CA GLY A 626 10.73 -6.99 -37.87
C GLY A 626 10.32 -6.70 -39.31
N THR A 627 9.34 -7.43 -39.82
CA THR A 627 8.89 -7.35 -41.23
C THR A 627 7.68 -6.45 -41.42
N GLY A 628 6.97 -6.14 -40.34
CA GLY A 628 5.79 -5.29 -40.32
C GLY A 628 6.12 -3.79 -40.16
N VAL A 629 5.17 -3.05 -39.61
CA VAL A 629 5.24 -1.60 -39.44
C VAL A 629 5.66 -1.23 -38.03
N SER A 630 6.68 -0.39 -37.90
CA SER A 630 6.88 0.43 -36.70
C SER A 630 6.40 1.85 -36.95
N SER A 631 5.53 2.37 -36.08
CA SER A 631 4.95 3.70 -36.26
C SER A 631 5.45 4.69 -35.20
N VAL A 632 5.95 5.82 -35.67
CA VAL A 632 6.25 7.02 -34.88
C VAL A 632 5.21 8.08 -35.27
N ALA A 633 3.93 7.79 -35.03
CA ALA A 633 2.81 8.59 -35.49
C ALA A 633 2.16 9.39 -34.34
N GLY A 634 1.44 10.47 -34.69
CA GLY A 634 0.69 11.28 -33.71
C GLY A 634 1.56 12.22 -32.86
N LEU A 635 2.77 12.54 -33.30
CA LEU A 635 3.70 13.46 -32.63
C LEU A 635 4.40 14.36 -33.64
N ASN A 636 4.96 15.47 -33.17
CA ASN A 636 5.81 16.33 -34.00
C ASN A 636 7.24 15.77 -34.02
N PHE A 637 7.66 15.22 -35.16
CA PHE A 637 8.98 14.62 -35.34
C PHE A 637 9.90 15.58 -36.11
N TYR A 638 11.00 15.98 -35.47
CA TYR A 638 12.01 16.88 -36.03
C TYR A 638 13.34 16.14 -36.18
N ASN A 639 13.76 15.89 -37.43
CA ASN A 639 15.08 15.34 -37.71
C ASN A 639 16.09 16.46 -37.98
N GLN A 640 17.15 16.51 -37.18
CA GLN A 640 18.16 17.57 -37.21
C GLN A 640 19.22 17.34 -38.31
N PRO A 641 20.00 18.38 -38.70
CA PRO A 641 20.96 18.30 -39.80
C PRO A 641 21.98 17.16 -39.74
N ASN A 642 22.43 16.76 -38.55
CA ASN A 642 23.42 15.68 -38.38
C ASN A 642 22.78 14.34 -37.97
N ALA A 643 21.46 14.25 -38.01
CA ALA A 643 20.72 13.11 -37.51
C ALA A 643 20.44 12.08 -38.60
N LEU A 644 20.39 10.80 -38.22
CA LEU A 644 20.13 9.67 -39.09
C LEU A 644 18.78 9.03 -38.73
N VAL A 645 17.95 8.79 -39.74
CA VAL A 645 16.83 7.84 -39.66
C VAL A 645 17.12 6.70 -40.63
N GLN A 646 17.28 5.49 -40.14
CA GLN A 646 17.68 4.32 -40.93
C GLN A 646 16.64 3.20 -40.83
N VAL A 647 16.35 2.56 -41.97
CA VAL A 647 15.43 1.43 -42.06
C VAL A 647 16.12 0.25 -42.74
N ASP A 648 16.49 -0.76 -41.94
CA ASP A 648 17.12 -1.99 -42.43
C ASP A 648 16.08 -3.07 -42.77
N SER A 649 14.92 -3.07 -42.11
CA SER A 649 13.89 -4.12 -42.29
C SER A 649 12.47 -3.65 -42.01
N GLY A 650 11.51 -4.19 -42.77
CA GLY A 650 10.09 -3.86 -42.63
C GLY A 650 9.80 -2.41 -42.99
N THR A 651 8.77 -1.83 -42.38
CA THR A 651 8.36 -0.44 -42.63
C THR A 651 8.56 0.43 -41.39
N LEU A 652 9.20 1.59 -41.54
CA LEU A 652 9.12 2.68 -40.56
C LEU A 652 8.11 3.72 -41.07
N GLN A 653 7.03 3.90 -40.33
CA GLN A 653 6.01 4.91 -40.61
C GLN A 653 6.25 6.15 -39.74
N LEU A 654 6.59 7.27 -40.38
CA LEU A 654 6.82 8.56 -39.73
C LEU A 654 5.51 9.35 -39.56
N ALA A 655 5.55 10.33 -38.65
CA ALA A 655 4.42 11.22 -38.39
C ALA A 655 4.09 12.11 -39.60
N SER A 656 2.83 12.52 -39.73
CA SER A 656 2.37 13.45 -40.76
C SER A 656 2.99 14.86 -40.64
N THR A 657 3.44 15.24 -39.44
CA THR A 657 4.13 16.52 -39.17
C THR A 657 5.66 16.38 -39.14
N THR A 658 6.19 15.31 -39.75
CA THR A 658 7.64 15.12 -39.85
C THR A 658 8.30 16.29 -40.57
N THR A 659 9.27 16.91 -39.90
CA THR A 659 10.12 17.95 -40.48
C THR A 659 11.55 17.42 -40.57
N ASN A 660 12.12 17.45 -41.78
CA ASN A 660 13.50 17.12 -42.03
C ASN A 660 14.13 18.20 -42.92
N THR A 661 15.00 19.03 -42.33
CA THR A 661 15.55 20.23 -43.00
C THR A 661 17.00 20.04 -43.47
N ALA A 662 17.71 19.02 -42.97
CA ALA A 662 19.09 18.73 -43.39
C ALA A 662 19.66 17.36 -42.97
N GLY A 663 18.88 16.48 -42.32
CA GLY A 663 19.40 15.19 -41.85
C GLY A 663 19.49 14.13 -42.94
N THR A 664 19.90 12.92 -42.56
CA THR A 664 19.93 11.75 -43.46
C THR A 664 18.74 10.83 -43.19
N LEU A 665 18.06 10.44 -44.26
CA LEU A 665 17.14 9.32 -44.30
C LEU A 665 17.83 8.21 -45.09
N ARG A 666 17.90 7.00 -44.54
CA ARG A 666 18.64 5.89 -45.13
C ARG A 666 17.79 4.65 -45.24
N LEU A 667 17.76 4.05 -46.42
CA LEU A 667 17.16 2.74 -46.65
C LEU A 667 18.27 1.70 -46.82
N ASN A 668 18.17 0.60 -46.10
CA ASN A 668 19.10 -0.51 -46.21
C ASN A 668 18.33 -1.82 -46.32
N GLY A 669 17.41 -1.86 -47.30
CA GLY A 669 16.46 -2.94 -47.57
C GLY A 669 15.04 -2.69 -47.03
N GLY A 670 14.87 -1.74 -46.11
CA GLY A 670 13.58 -1.41 -45.51
C GLY A 670 12.70 -0.45 -46.33
N LYS A 671 11.53 -0.15 -45.78
CA LYS A 671 10.55 0.81 -46.33
C LYS A 671 10.37 2.02 -45.40
N LEU A 672 10.44 3.22 -45.95
CA LEU A 672 9.99 4.43 -45.27
C LEU A 672 8.60 4.85 -45.77
N SER A 673 7.71 5.24 -44.87
CA SER A 673 6.35 5.70 -45.22
C SER A 673 5.91 6.81 -44.27
N ALA A 674 4.88 7.59 -44.64
CA ALA A 674 4.20 8.52 -43.74
C ALA A 674 2.70 8.60 -44.05
N ASN A 675 1.94 9.09 -43.08
CA ASN A 675 0.54 9.48 -43.31
C ASN A 675 0.51 10.88 -43.96
N GLY A 676 0.60 10.92 -45.28
CA GLY A 676 0.65 12.15 -46.07
C GLY A 676 1.98 12.31 -46.82
N THR A 677 2.25 13.53 -47.29
CA THR A 677 3.44 13.84 -48.07
C THR A 677 4.67 14.01 -47.17
N LEU A 678 5.75 13.27 -47.46
CA LEU A 678 7.06 13.45 -46.82
C LEU A 678 7.86 14.56 -47.51
N ALA A 679 7.63 15.83 -47.15
CA ALA A 679 8.42 16.91 -47.72
C ALA A 679 9.87 16.89 -47.17
N PHE A 680 10.82 16.68 -48.08
CA PHE A 680 12.25 16.81 -47.78
C PHE A 680 12.75 18.14 -48.32
N SER A 681 13.46 18.91 -47.49
CA SER A 681 14.17 20.11 -47.90
C SER A 681 15.55 20.02 -47.27
N GLY A 682 16.62 20.13 -48.05
CA GLY A 682 18.00 19.99 -47.57
C GLY A 682 18.42 18.60 -47.05
N THR A 683 17.52 17.62 -47.03
CA THR A 683 17.76 16.25 -46.53
C THR A 683 18.61 15.44 -47.51
N THR A 684 19.44 14.53 -47.02
CA THR A 684 20.03 13.44 -47.84
C THR A 684 19.16 12.21 -47.71
N PHE A 685 18.68 11.67 -48.83
CA PHE A 685 17.95 10.41 -48.89
C PHE A 685 18.77 9.38 -49.67
N ASP A 686 19.32 8.39 -48.96
CA ASP A 686 20.26 7.43 -49.53
C ASP A 686 19.88 5.97 -49.31
N GLY A 687 20.65 5.10 -49.97
CA GLY A 687 20.57 3.65 -49.80
C GLY A 687 19.59 2.96 -50.75
N SER A 688 19.24 1.72 -50.44
CA SER A 688 18.37 0.87 -51.27
C SER A 688 17.14 0.43 -50.47
N GLY A 689 15.95 0.49 -51.06
CA GLY A 689 14.71 0.10 -50.39
C GLY A 689 13.47 0.77 -50.98
N THR A 690 12.40 0.85 -50.19
CA THR A 690 11.10 1.35 -50.66
C THR A 690 10.68 2.66 -49.97
N VAL A 691 10.01 3.52 -50.73
CA VAL A 691 9.44 4.79 -50.28
C VAL A 691 7.94 4.78 -50.58
N GLY A 692 7.13 4.89 -49.52
CA GLY A 692 5.67 4.93 -49.63
C GLY A 692 5.09 6.33 -49.48
N ALA A 693 5.68 7.34 -50.13
CA ALA A 693 5.22 8.73 -50.11
C ALA A 693 5.53 9.44 -51.44
N ASN A 694 4.76 10.48 -51.78
CA ASN A 694 4.59 10.95 -53.16
C ASN A 694 5.40 12.21 -53.55
N ALA A 695 6.07 12.90 -52.62
CA ALA A 695 6.80 14.14 -52.99
C ALA A 695 8.07 14.38 -52.18
N LEU A 696 9.16 14.73 -52.88
CA LEU A 696 10.47 15.14 -52.39
C LEU A 696 10.73 16.57 -52.93
N THR A 697 10.36 17.60 -52.17
CA THR A 697 10.36 18.98 -52.69
C THR A 697 11.77 19.62 -52.71
N GLY A 698 12.80 18.95 -52.21
CA GLY A 698 14.21 19.37 -52.21
C GLY A 698 15.16 18.36 -51.53
N GLY A 699 16.47 18.61 -51.56
CA GLY A 699 17.49 17.74 -50.95
C GLY A 699 18.21 16.83 -51.95
N LEU A 700 19.11 15.97 -51.45
CA LEU A 700 19.91 15.03 -52.23
C LEU A 700 19.26 13.64 -52.21
N ILE A 701 19.05 13.04 -53.37
CA ILE A 701 18.59 11.64 -53.52
C ILE A 701 19.73 10.87 -54.16
N SER A 702 20.23 9.84 -53.47
CA SER A 702 21.33 9.01 -53.97
C SER A 702 21.03 7.55 -53.66
N PRO A 703 20.48 6.78 -54.61
CA PRO A 703 20.35 5.34 -54.43
C PRO A 703 21.71 4.72 -54.06
N GLY A 704 21.66 3.67 -53.23
CA GLY A 704 22.86 3.01 -52.73
C GLY A 704 23.64 3.78 -51.66
N LEU A 705 24.75 3.20 -51.18
CA LEU A 705 25.56 3.72 -50.08
C LEU A 705 27.02 3.92 -50.50
N GLY A 706 27.25 4.80 -51.48
CA GLY A 706 28.57 5.00 -52.09
C GLY A 706 28.92 3.95 -53.16
N GLY A 707 27.89 3.44 -53.83
CA GLY A 707 27.91 2.50 -54.94
C GLY A 707 26.47 2.18 -55.32
N SER A 708 26.28 1.39 -56.38
CA SER A 708 24.96 1.23 -57.02
C SER A 708 23.85 0.68 -56.11
N GLY A 709 22.64 1.22 -56.25
CA GLY A 709 21.46 0.84 -55.49
C GLY A 709 20.12 1.05 -56.22
N LEU A 710 19.08 0.38 -55.72
CA LEU A 710 17.71 0.50 -56.20
C LEU A 710 16.82 1.15 -55.14
N MET A 711 16.18 2.26 -55.50
CA MET A 711 15.20 2.93 -54.66
C MET A 711 13.83 2.92 -55.33
N SER A 712 12.85 2.29 -54.70
CA SER A 712 11.49 2.13 -55.25
C SER A 712 10.51 3.10 -54.61
N PHE A 713 9.83 3.92 -55.40
CA PHE A 713 8.76 4.83 -54.98
C PHE A 713 7.40 4.23 -55.33
N THR A 714 6.59 3.85 -54.35
CA THR A 714 5.32 3.13 -54.59
C THR A 714 4.10 4.04 -54.68
N SER A 715 4.28 5.35 -54.71
CA SER A 715 3.19 6.31 -54.67
C SER A 715 3.48 7.56 -55.52
N GLY A 716 4.27 7.39 -56.57
CA GLY A 716 4.77 8.46 -57.43
C GLY A 716 6.02 9.14 -56.87
N LEU A 717 6.62 9.96 -57.72
CA LEU A 717 7.85 10.71 -57.46
C LEU A 717 7.67 12.15 -57.92
N ASN A 718 7.67 13.10 -56.98
CA ASN A 718 7.61 14.53 -57.31
C ASN A 718 8.86 15.25 -56.77
N LEU A 719 9.75 15.63 -57.67
CA LEU A 719 10.99 16.35 -57.39
C LEU A 719 10.80 17.85 -57.58
N GLY A 720 11.20 18.64 -56.58
CA GLY A 720 11.24 20.11 -56.69
C GLY A 720 12.52 20.63 -57.34
N ALA A 721 12.54 21.91 -57.73
CA ALA A 721 13.70 22.54 -58.37
C ALA A 721 14.98 22.54 -57.49
N ASP A 722 14.80 22.52 -56.16
CA ASP A 722 15.89 22.44 -55.19
C ASP A 722 16.34 21.00 -54.88
N ALA A 723 15.81 19.99 -55.58
CA ALA A 723 16.25 18.61 -55.45
C ALA A 723 17.46 18.33 -56.35
N THR A 724 18.34 17.43 -55.90
CA THR A 724 19.43 16.85 -56.68
C THR A 724 19.28 15.34 -56.69
N LEU A 725 19.14 14.75 -57.88
CA LEU A 725 19.23 13.31 -58.08
C LEU A 725 20.66 12.95 -58.45
N THR A 726 21.34 12.22 -57.58
CA THR A 726 22.69 11.71 -57.80
C THR A 726 22.63 10.23 -58.13
N LEU A 727 23.32 9.84 -59.20
CA LEU A 727 23.37 8.46 -59.68
C LEU A 727 24.81 8.08 -60.03
N ASP A 728 25.18 6.85 -59.71
CA ASP A 728 26.46 6.25 -60.05
C ASP A 728 26.32 4.84 -60.62
N GLY A 729 27.40 4.29 -61.17
CA GLY A 729 27.38 2.95 -61.74
C GLY A 729 28.72 2.45 -62.24
N THR A 730 28.97 1.17 -62.01
CA THR A 730 30.19 0.45 -62.45
C THR A 730 29.89 -0.74 -63.36
N GLY A 731 28.61 -1.05 -63.58
CA GLY A 731 28.11 -2.12 -64.42
C GLY A 731 26.87 -1.70 -65.22
N LEU A 732 26.09 -2.68 -65.68
CA LEU A 732 24.93 -2.49 -66.57
C LEU A 732 23.60 -2.99 -65.99
N VAL A 733 23.64 -3.64 -64.82
CA VAL A 733 22.44 -4.18 -64.19
C VAL A 733 21.81 -3.08 -63.33
N PRO A 734 20.53 -2.72 -63.52
CA PRO A 734 19.89 -1.73 -62.67
C PRO A 734 19.93 -2.15 -61.20
N GLY A 735 20.15 -1.20 -60.30
CA GLY A 735 20.19 -1.40 -58.86
C GLY A 735 21.46 -2.05 -58.30
N SER A 736 22.15 -2.92 -59.07
CA SER A 736 23.34 -3.66 -58.61
C SER A 736 24.61 -3.33 -59.39
N GLY A 737 24.47 -2.80 -60.61
CA GLY A 737 25.55 -2.30 -61.45
C GLY A 737 25.48 -0.80 -61.70
N TYR A 738 24.30 -0.18 -61.63
CA TYR A 738 24.13 1.26 -61.63
C TYR A 738 22.88 1.66 -60.84
N ASP A 739 22.84 2.89 -60.35
CA ASP A 739 21.72 3.41 -59.58
C ASP A 739 20.45 3.52 -60.41
N GLN A 740 19.32 3.09 -59.84
CA GLN A 740 18.03 3.23 -60.48
C GLN A 740 16.97 3.67 -59.47
N LEU A 741 16.10 4.58 -59.91
CA LEU A 741 14.79 4.80 -59.30
C LEU A 741 13.75 3.96 -60.04
N SER A 742 12.94 3.22 -59.31
CA SER A 742 11.74 2.56 -59.87
C SER A 742 10.51 3.22 -59.26
N VAL A 743 9.56 3.66 -60.08
CA VAL A 743 8.43 4.48 -59.63
C VAL A 743 7.12 3.85 -60.07
N THR A 744 6.20 3.71 -59.11
CA THR A 744 4.80 3.35 -59.34
C THR A 744 3.94 4.58 -59.07
N GLY A 745 3.25 5.09 -60.09
CA GLY A 745 2.50 6.34 -60.11
C GLY A 745 3.30 7.49 -60.75
N ALA A 746 2.65 8.65 -60.87
CA ALA A 746 3.18 9.78 -61.65
C ALA A 746 4.61 10.23 -61.23
N VAL A 747 5.43 10.51 -62.25
CA VAL A 747 6.76 11.12 -62.12
C VAL A 747 6.69 12.61 -62.50
N ALA A 748 7.20 13.48 -61.62
CA ALA A 748 7.39 14.91 -61.87
C ALA A 748 8.83 15.30 -61.51
N LEU A 749 9.57 15.86 -62.46
CA LEU A 749 11.00 16.18 -62.30
C LEU A 749 11.27 17.61 -61.83
N GLY A 750 10.32 18.53 -62.05
CA GLY A 750 10.32 19.89 -61.47
C GLY A 750 11.58 20.73 -61.68
N ASN A 751 12.35 20.53 -62.75
CA ASN A 751 13.66 21.17 -62.97
C ASN A 751 14.69 20.87 -61.87
N CYS A 752 14.63 19.69 -61.25
CA CYS A 752 15.68 19.25 -60.34
C CYS A 752 17.03 19.05 -61.06
N THR A 753 18.12 19.05 -60.31
CA THR A 753 19.46 18.81 -60.84
C THR A 753 19.72 17.31 -60.97
N LEU A 754 20.12 16.85 -62.16
CA LEU A 754 20.66 15.51 -62.36
C LEU A 754 22.19 15.54 -62.25
N GLN A 755 22.76 14.73 -61.36
CA GLN A 755 24.20 14.56 -61.20
C GLN A 755 24.58 13.08 -61.36
N VAL A 756 25.05 12.71 -62.55
CA VAL A 756 25.59 11.36 -62.77
C VAL A 756 27.10 11.40 -62.53
N THR A 757 27.56 10.79 -61.44
CA THR A 757 28.96 10.92 -60.98
C THR A 757 29.90 9.94 -61.67
N SER A 758 29.42 8.73 -61.97
CA SER A 758 30.17 7.73 -62.72
C SER A 758 29.24 6.77 -63.45
N LEU A 759 29.69 6.26 -64.60
CA LEU A 759 29.06 5.15 -65.32
C LEU A 759 30.16 4.27 -65.91
N SER A 760 29.87 2.99 -66.09
CA SER A 760 30.78 2.07 -66.78
C SER A 760 31.01 2.50 -68.23
N SER A 761 32.18 2.17 -68.78
CA SER A 761 32.46 2.42 -70.19
C SER A 761 31.65 1.46 -71.07
N VAL A 762 30.74 2.01 -71.88
CA VAL A 762 29.80 1.21 -72.69
C VAL A 762 29.90 1.49 -74.19
N ALA A 763 29.39 0.54 -74.99
CA ALA A 763 29.28 0.67 -76.44
C ALA A 763 28.18 1.68 -76.83
N THR A 764 28.33 2.32 -78.00
CA THR A 764 27.28 3.17 -78.57
C THR A 764 25.98 2.39 -78.72
N GLY A 765 24.86 3.00 -78.32
CA GLY A 765 23.54 2.39 -78.30
C GLY A 765 23.16 1.73 -76.97
N THR A 766 24.09 1.55 -76.03
CA THR A 766 23.75 1.08 -74.67
C THR A 766 22.92 2.12 -73.93
N THR A 767 21.82 1.69 -73.32
CA THR A 767 20.88 2.54 -72.58
C THR A 767 20.92 2.22 -71.09
N PHE A 768 21.05 3.26 -70.26
CA PHE A 768 20.81 3.21 -68.82
C PHE A 768 19.43 3.78 -68.52
N VAL A 769 18.57 3.00 -67.88
CA VAL A 769 17.25 3.45 -67.41
C VAL A 769 17.42 4.02 -66.01
N LEU A 770 17.44 5.34 -65.88
CA LEU A 770 17.68 6.04 -64.61
C LEU A 770 16.43 6.06 -63.73
N ILE A 771 15.28 6.31 -64.37
CA ILE A 771 13.96 6.26 -63.74
C ILE A 771 13.12 5.30 -64.58
N ASP A 772 12.84 4.14 -64.00
CA ASP A 772 11.89 3.14 -64.48
C ASP A 772 10.50 3.55 -64.01
N ASN A 773 9.65 4.00 -64.94
CA ASN A 773 8.34 4.57 -64.64
C ASN A 773 7.24 3.59 -65.04
N ASP A 774 6.28 3.34 -64.16
CA ASP A 774 5.24 2.36 -64.44
C ASP A 774 4.21 2.85 -65.47
N GLY A 775 3.41 1.92 -65.97
CA GLY A 775 2.28 2.23 -66.82
C GLY A 775 2.66 2.85 -68.17
N VAL A 776 1.94 3.90 -68.56
CA VAL A 776 2.08 4.59 -69.86
C VAL A 776 2.15 6.11 -69.73
N ASP A 777 1.97 6.65 -68.52
CA ASP A 777 2.06 8.08 -68.28
C ASP A 777 3.51 8.55 -68.34
N ALA A 778 3.75 9.59 -69.13
CA ALA A 778 5.09 10.15 -69.29
C ALA A 778 5.48 11.01 -68.07
N PRO A 779 6.78 11.05 -67.70
CA PRO A 779 7.32 11.99 -66.74
C PRO A 779 6.94 13.43 -67.10
N THR A 780 6.56 14.22 -66.10
CA THR A 780 6.22 15.64 -66.27
C THR A 780 7.39 16.54 -65.89
N GLY A 781 7.67 17.54 -66.74
CA GLY A 781 8.87 18.37 -66.61
C GLY A 781 10.16 17.67 -67.08
N VAL A 782 11.29 18.35 -66.92
CA VAL A 782 12.61 17.87 -67.32
C VAL A 782 13.62 18.12 -66.19
N PHE A 783 14.80 17.53 -66.27
CA PHE A 783 15.94 17.95 -65.45
C PHE A 783 16.43 19.34 -65.86
N ASN A 784 17.00 20.08 -64.91
CA ASN A 784 17.53 21.42 -65.14
C ASN A 784 18.56 21.44 -66.28
N GLY A 785 18.32 22.24 -67.32
CA GLY A 785 19.22 22.39 -68.47
C GLY A 785 19.30 21.18 -69.41
N LEU A 786 18.44 20.16 -69.25
CA LEU A 786 18.45 18.94 -70.05
C LEU A 786 17.08 18.69 -70.71
N PRO A 787 16.68 19.45 -71.76
CA PRO A 787 15.47 19.14 -72.52
C PRO A 787 15.55 17.76 -73.21
N GLU A 788 14.43 17.28 -73.76
CA GLU A 788 14.40 16.01 -74.53
C GLU A 788 15.50 15.99 -75.61
N GLY A 789 16.31 14.93 -75.63
CA GLY A 789 17.43 14.78 -76.54
C GLY A 789 18.69 15.56 -76.19
N ALA A 790 18.72 16.27 -75.06
CA ALA A 790 19.93 16.92 -74.56
C ALA A 790 21.07 15.92 -74.36
N LEU A 791 22.30 16.41 -74.51
CA LEU A 791 23.50 15.60 -74.37
C LEU A 791 24.19 15.86 -73.02
N LEU A 792 24.52 14.78 -72.34
CA LEU A 792 25.20 14.77 -71.04
C LEU A 792 26.51 14.00 -71.16
N ALA A 793 27.63 14.62 -70.76
CA ALA A 793 28.92 13.96 -70.68
C ALA A 793 29.11 13.35 -69.30
N VAL A 794 29.36 12.03 -69.24
CA VAL A 794 29.60 11.27 -68.00
C VAL A 794 30.80 10.37 -68.25
N SER A 795 31.80 10.38 -67.37
CA SER A 795 33.00 9.51 -67.47
C SER A 795 33.70 9.54 -68.85
N GLY A 796 33.74 10.70 -69.52
CA GLY A 796 34.32 10.86 -70.87
C GLY A 796 33.47 10.31 -72.02
N GLN A 797 32.22 9.90 -71.73
CA GLN A 797 31.26 9.38 -72.67
C GLN A 797 30.07 10.34 -72.79
N LEU A 798 29.64 10.62 -74.02
CA LEU A 798 28.44 11.39 -74.34
C LEU A 798 27.20 10.48 -74.37
N PHE A 799 26.16 10.90 -73.65
CA PHE A 799 24.87 10.24 -73.56
C PHE A 799 23.76 11.20 -73.97
N ARG A 800 22.73 10.68 -74.62
CA ARG A 800 21.51 11.41 -74.94
C ARG A 800 20.44 11.11 -73.89
N VAL A 801 19.87 12.15 -73.30
CA VAL A 801 18.73 12.07 -72.38
C VAL A 801 17.46 11.84 -73.18
N SER A 802 16.60 10.93 -72.72
CA SER A 802 15.20 10.83 -73.18
C SER A 802 14.25 10.61 -72.00
N TYR A 803 13.11 11.30 -72.03
CA TYR A 803 12.00 11.18 -71.07
C TYR A 803 10.88 10.26 -71.56
N HIS A 804 11.08 9.62 -72.71
CA HIS A 804 10.17 8.65 -73.32
C HIS A 804 10.93 7.38 -73.75
N GLY A 805 12.05 7.09 -73.07
CA GLY A 805 12.90 5.94 -73.36
C GLY A 805 12.35 4.64 -72.78
N GLY A 806 13.14 3.57 -72.87
CA GLY A 806 12.80 2.26 -72.28
C GLY A 806 11.46 1.71 -72.78
N SER A 807 10.46 1.56 -71.91
CA SER A 807 9.09 1.15 -72.27
C SER A 807 8.25 2.22 -72.98
N GLY A 808 8.78 3.42 -73.18
CA GLY A 808 8.12 4.54 -73.84
C GLY A 808 7.78 5.71 -72.91
N ASN A 809 8.03 5.54 -71.61
CA ASN A 809 7.74 6.51 -70.55
C ASN A 809 8.86 6.57 -69.49
N ASP A 810 10.03 5.97 -69.76
CA ASP A 810 11.16 5.99 -68.83
C ASP A 810 12.10 7.16 -69.07
N VAL A 811 12.84 7.53 -68.01
CA VAL A 811 13.96 8.49 -68.12
C VAL A 811 15.26 7.74 -68.32
N THR A 812 15.88 7.95 -69.48
CA THR A 812 17.02 7.14 -69.93
C THR A 812 18.21 7.98 -70.40
N LEU A 813 19.41 7.41 -70.28
CA LEU A 813 20.64 7.87 -70.92
C LEU A 813 21.08 6.84 -71.94
N THR A 814 21.05 7.19 -73.23
CA THR A 814 21.53 6.32 -74.31
C THR A 814 22.88 6.79 -74.81
N ARG A 815 23.87 5.90 -74.79
CA ARG A 815 25.22 6.18 -75.30
C ARG A 815 25.15 6.51 -76.77
N ILE A 816 25.70 7.66 -77.18
CA ILE A 816 25.80 8.04 -78.59
C ILE A 816 27.24 8.11 -79.06
N ASP A 817 27.43 7.96 -80.38
CA ASP A 817 28.70 8.23 -81.01
C ASP A 817 28.96 9.75 -80.99
N GLY A 818 30.10 10.14 -80.41
CA GLY A 818 30.52 11.54 -80.31
C GLY A 818 30.98 12.14 -81.63
N ALA A 819 31.06 11.36 -82.71
CA ALA A 819 31.48 11.84 -84.04
C ALA A 819 30.62 13.02 -84.54
N ASN A 820 29.30 12.98 -84.33
CA ASN A 820 28.39 14.07 -84.71
C ASN A 820 28.34 15.25 -83.71
N ALA A 821 29.04 15.13 -82.58
CA ALA A 821 29.16 16.19 -81.58
C ALA A 821 30.47 16.96 -81.67
N GLN A 822 31.38 16.59 -82.60
CA GLN A 822 32.58 17.38 -82.84
C GLN A 822 32.20 18.76 -83.40
N PRO A 823 32.55 19.85 -82.70
CA PRO A 823 32.23 21.18 -83.16
C PRO A 823 33.10 21.55 -84.38
N GLN A 824 32.47 22.02 -85.44
CA GLN A 824 33.12 22.50 -86.65
C GLN A 824 32.97 24.02 -86.75
N PHE A 825 34.04 24.74 -87.07
CA PHE A 825 33.92 26.16 -87.40
C PHE A 825 33.23 26.31 -88.76
N SER A 826 32.21 27.16 -88.81
CA SER A 826 31.56 27.60 -90.04
C SER A 826 32.13 28.93 -90.53
N SER A 827 32.59 29.79 -89.61
CA SER A 827 33.38 30.98 -89.97
C SER A 827 34.21 31.49 -88.80
N VAL A 828 35.28 32.23 -89.13
CA VAL A 828 36.08 33.02 -88.19
C VAL A 828 36.18 34.42 -88.80
N THR A 829 35.47 35.38 -88.20
CA THR A 829 35.29 36.72 -88.78
C THR A 829 35.84 37.78 -87.84
N ARG A 830 36.67 38.69 -88.36
CA ARG A 830 37.13 39.87 -87.60
C ARG A 830 36.09 40.97 -87.64
N LEU A 831 35.64 41.43 -86.47
CA LEU A 831 34.65 42.50 -86.33
C LEU A 831 35.29 43.89 -86.19
N GLY A 832 34.48 44.94 -86.30
CA GLY A 832 34.92 46.32 -86.03
C GLY A 832 35.48 46.47 -84.62
N GLY A 833 36.66 47.10 -84.49
CA GLY A 833 37.39 47.18 -83.21
C GLY A 833 38.40 46.06 -82.96
N GLY A 834 38.50 45.06 -83.86
CA GLY A 834 39.57 44.06 -83.87
C GLY A 834 39.29 42.75 -83.14
N SER A 835 38.12 42.59 -82.52
CA SER A 835 37.64 41.33 -81.94
C SER A 835 37.38 40.28 -83.01
N ILE A 836 37.34 39.00 -82.61
CA ILE A 836 37.08 37.87 -83.51
C ILE A 836 35.78 37.19 -83.11
N GLN A 837 34.86 37.05 -84.05
CA GLN A 837 33.68 36.22 -83.92
C GLN A 837 33.93 34.84 -84.55
N LEU A 838 33.67 33.81 -83.76
CA LEU A 838 33.70 32.42 -84.14
C LEU A 838 32.25 31.97 -84.34
N ALA A 839 31.93 31.46 -85.53
CA ALA A 839 30.69 30.74 -85.77
C ALA A 839 31.00 29.28 -86.07
N GLY A 840 30.12 28.37 -85.66
CA GLY A 840 30.29 26.95 -85.88
C GLY A 840 28.99 26.16 -85.83
N MET A 841 29.12 24.87 -86.07
CA MET A 841 28.11 23.86 -85.83
C MET A 841 28.64 22.87 -84.80
N GLY A 842 27.81 22.47 -83.86
CA GLY A 842 28.04 21.35 -82.96
C GLY A 842 26.74 20.58 -82.78
N ALA A 843 26.77 19.53 -81.97
CA ALA A 843 25.54 18.92 -81.49
C ALA A 843 24.66 19.95 -80.75
N ALA A 844 23.37 19.95 -81.07
CA ALA A 844 22.37 20.85 -80.52
C ALA A 844 22.35 20.83 -78.99
N ASN A 845 22.20 22.01 -78.38
CA ASN A 845 22.15 22.23 -76.92
C ASN A 845 23.39 21.77 -76.13
N LEU A 846 24.47 21.33 -76.80
CA LEU A 846 25.72 20.97 -76.12
C LEU A 846 26.58 22.22 -75.88
N ARG A 847 27.16 22.32 -74.69
CA ARG A 847 28.11 23.38 -74.34
C ARG A 847 29.52 22.98 -74.73
N TYR A 848 30.27 23.88 -75.34
CA TYR A 848 31.66 23.71 -75.74
C TYR A 848 32.54 24.74 -75.05
N THR A 849 33.78 24.35 -74.73
CA THR A 849 34.81 25.28 -74.27
C THR A 849 35.53 25.86 -75.47
N VAL A 850 35.63 27.19 -75.52
CA VAL A 850 36.41 27.90 -76.52
C VAL A 850 37.81 28.10 -75.99
N LEU A 851 38.78 27.50 -76.66
CA LEU A 851 40.18 27.58 -76.32
C LEU A 851 40.90 28.42 -77.38
N ALA A 852 41.86 29.26 -76.96
CA ALA A 852 42.73 30.00 -77.85
C ALA A 852 44.21 29.85 -77.51
N SER A 853 45.07 30.04 -78.51
CA SER A 853 46.53 30.07 -78.35
C SER A 853 47.15 31.05 -79.34
N THR A 854 48.29 31.63 -79.01
CA THR A 854 49.12 32.42 -79.94
C THR A 854 50.04 31.53 -80.80
N ASN A 855 50.09 30.21 -80.55
CA ASN A 855 50.89 29.27 -81.32
C ASN A 855 50.16 27.91 -81.50
N LEU A 856 49.87 27.58 -82.76
CA LEU A 856 49.11 26.39 -83.18
C LEU A 856 49.76 25.06 -82.78
N VAL A 857 51.10 25.00 -82.69
CA VAL A 857 51.86 23.73 -82.50
C VAL A 857 52.04 23.38 -81.01
N THR A 858 51.54 24.20 -80.08
CA THR A 858 51.74 24.03 -78.63
C THR A 858 50.57 23.32 -77.95
N THR A 859 50.80 22.78 -76.76
CA THR A 859 49.76 22.22 -75.87
C THR A 859 49.11 23.27 -74.97
N ASN A 860 49.65 24.49 -74.91
CA ASN A 860 49.20 25.57 -74.01
C ASN A 860 47.99 26.35 -74.58
N TRP A 861 46.89 25.64 -74.80
CA TRP A 861 45.62 26.24 -75.18
C TRP A 861 44.88 26.76 -73.96
N ILE A 862 44.51 28.04 -73.97
CA ILE A 862 43.91 28.73 -72.82
C ILE A 862 42.40 28.82 -73.04
N PRO A 863 41.55 28.47 -72.06
CA PRO A 863 40.11 28.71 -72.14
C PRO A 863 39.82 30.21 -72.09
N ILE A 864 39.13 30.69 -73.14
CA ILE A 864 38.74 32.09 -73.28
C ILE A 864 37.23 32.30 -73.08
N GLY A 865 36.48 31.22 -73.01
CA GLY A 865 35.06 31.23 -72.70
C GLY A 865 34.39 29.91 -73.08
N THR A 866 33.07 29.91 -73.07
CA THR A 866 32.25 28.75 -73.46
C THR A 866 31.08 29.22 -74.32
N VAL A 867 30.59 28.34 -75.20
CA VAL A 867 29.42 28.59 -76.05
C VAL A 867 28.52 27.36 -76.05
N THR A 868 27.21 27.55 -75.97
CA THR A 868 26.23 26.47 -76.09
C THR A 868 25.64 26.50 -77.49
N ALA A 869 25.60 25.35 -78.16
CA ALA A 869 24.93 25.21 -79.44
C ALA A 869 23.43 25.45 -79.25
N ASP A 870 22.79 26.20 -80.15
CA ASP A 870 21.33 26.32 -80.14
C ASP A 870 20.62 24.99 -80.48
N GLY A 871 19.29 25.00 -80.51
CA GLY A 871 18.49 23.82 -80.86
C GLY A 871 18.74 23.27 -82.27
N GLY A 872 19.35 24.06 -83.16
CA GLY A 872 19.78 23.65 -84.50
C GLY A 872 21.27 23.27 -84.58
N GLY A 873 22.02 23.35 -83.48
CA GLY A 873 23.46 23.05 -83.45
C GLY A 873 24.37 24.26 -83.66
N HIS A 874 23.86 25.48 -83.87
CA HIS A 874 24.71 26.62 -84.20
C HIS A 874 25.44 27.16 -82.97
N LEU A 875 26.73 27.43 -83.14
CA LEU A 875 27.63 28.00 -82.15
C LEU A 875 28.02 29.42 -82.57
N GLN A 876 27.97 30.37 -81.65
CA GLN A 876 28.54 31.70 -81.86
C GLN A 876 29.25 32.20 -80.60
N PHE A 877 30.53 32.56 -80.73
CA PHE A 877 31.35 33.10 -79.65
C PHE A 877 32.18 34.29 -80.12
N THR A 878 32.29 35.34 -79.33
CA THR A 878 33.14 36.49 -79.64
C THR A 878 34.32 36.56 -78.68
N ASP A 879 35.54 36.56 -79.20
CA ASP A 879 36.77 36.88 -78.47
C ASP A 879 37.06 38.38 -78.58
N PRO A 880 36.73 39.18 -77.54
CA PRO A 880 36.96 40.63 -77.56
C PRO A 880 38.45 40.98 -77.52
N ASP A 881 39.27 40.12 -76.92
CA ASP A 881 40.69 40.38 -76.68
C ASP A 881 41.57 40.04 -77.89
N ALA A 882 41.00 39.46 -78.95
CA ALA A 882 41.74 39.04 -80.14
C ALA A 882 42.59 40.17 -80.75
N ALA A 883 42.17 41.44 -80.61
CA ALA A 883 42.89 42.61 -81.11
C ALA A 883 44.26 42.82 -80.41
N SER A 884 44.42 42.32 -79.19
CA SER A 884 45.63 42.47 -78.37
C SER A 884 46.75 41.47 -78.75
N PHE A 885 46.50 40.59 -79.72
CA PHE A 885 47.43 39.55 -80.14
C PHE A 885 47.73 39.69 -81.63
N THR A 886 49.00 39.51 -82.01
CA THR A 886 49.43 39.57 -83.42
C THR A 886 48.94 38.37 -84.24
N GLN A 887 48.73 37.22 -83.60
CA GLN A 887 48.11 36.03 -84.17
C GLN A 887 47.38 35.25 -83.07
N ARG A 888 46.23 34.65 -83.40
CA ARG A 888 45.42 33.87 -82.46
C ARG A 888 44.75 32.70 -83.18
N PHE A 889 44.90 31.51 -82.62
CA PHE A 889 44.31 30.26 -83.07
C PHE A 889 43.19 29.85 -82.11
N PHE A 890 42.16 29.21 -82.63
CA PHE A 890 40.97 28.84 -81.85
C PHE A 890 40.65 27.35 -82.02
N ARG A 891 40.14 26.71 -80.97
CA ARG A 891 39.51 25.40 -81.04
C ARG A 891 38.31 25.34 -80.10
N PHE A 892 37.27 24.67 -80.52
CA PHE A 892 36.20 24.23 -79.62
C PHE A 892 36.59 22.88 -79.03
N SER A 893 36.38 22.71 -77.74
CA SER A 893 36.54 21.43 -77.04
C SER A 893 35.19 20.98 -76.50
N LEU A 894 34.94 19.67 -76.57
CA LEU A 894 33.90 19.04 -75.78
C LEU A 894 34.21 19.24 -74.28
N PRO A 895 33.18 19.27 -73.42
CA PRO A 895 33.33 19.25 -71.96
C PRO A 895 34.13 18.07 -71.46
#